data_AF-A0A847LLR7-F1
#
_entry.id   AF-A0A847LLR7-F1
#
_cell.length_a   1.000
_cell.length_b   1.000
_cell.length_c   1.000
_cell.angle_alpha   90.00
_cell.angle_beta   90.00
_cell.angle_gamma   90.00
#
_symmetry.space_group_name_H-M   'P 1'
#
loop_
_entity.id
_entity.type
_entity.pdbx_description
1 polymer ?
#
loop_
_entity_poly.entity_id
_entity_poly.type
_entity_poly.pdbx_seq_one_letter_code
_entity_poly.pdbx_strand_id
1 'polypeptide(L)'
;MRHAVPVPLIAVLLVFCLVGGALFAVPPSESAKQDLLKAVSALAEATSAPLAKFDALKAANQLGELEGQKEARQIGKDLARPMLEAIDAYDAAIAGGGGHDPWPATDPDIAKARQTIDEMRAKLEAAGMFTMRLPGEPAAPFQDRVDVIYYTAWDALLTAKEGKTDEARDSFKQLDSRVEGAKAEAGAADHPGFKRFLAAYDKLKAEAGTLFAQADTARGGIDKEVADLTATYGKVQTWFQEIEKRKGGGTEEAILAAMSELATMTENFEKNDLPAVTKQMEEFAAKYGKSSMEIDNKILEVNGKNDYNPSPGYVYDRLSEYLAKSKEMKTERAADLYADAVRTLDGISEFAEKIQVERMLVCKTKLQLAAQLDPANAPVKERLAGVDAEIASRSTTLEKEIDERVWAGHSPTFQGPGSADALAAEAVTYLKNTGWEANPPKELLAVRIVGPWTNGDKNLLGEFINYQLPIEAVFRMKGPAEEAKDLARVFEFSLYTQDKVYSPPFSKSAILGSWYMRASKVAAGGAGGAAGAGPSGGWGLFAIVFWLGLALVNLAAGFLAAEPLLTAKAPPLVPVTKALAPLKVTVGLAAMAIGGIAFLRALVLYFAPLADLLPQAAAILAGLLLARERLNVVATGMTAAMAQAGKAAPADGAPATVADGAPAAAPADGGGAPAKPAITPEVAVAKLAALEPLAVPIGLACLALGVLHLVLGGLPLI
;
A
#
# COMPACT_ATOMS: atom_id res chain seq x y z
N MET A 1 98.67 -33.17 108.19
CA MET A 1 99.53 -34.31 107.78
C MET A 1 99.19 -34.65 106.35
N ARG A 2 100.23 -34.75 105.51
CA ARG A 2 100.18 -35.07 104.08
C ARG A 2 99.60 -36.46 103.86
N HIS A 3 98.78 -36.66 102.82
CA HIS A 3 98.94 -37.75 101.85
C HIS A 3 98.11 -37.46 100.58
N ALA A 4 98.81 -37.51 99.45
CA ALA A 4 98.28 -37.56 98.11
C ALA A 4 98.00 -39.02 97.72
N VAL A 5 96.94 -39.26 96.93
CA VAL A 5 96.69 -40.50 96.18
C VAL A 5 96.01 -40.11 94.84
N PRO A 6 96.34 -40.76 93.70
CA PRO A 6 96.28 -40.15 92.38
C PRO A 6 95.00 -40.48 91.60
N VAL A 7 94.61 -39.54 90.72
CA VAL A 7 93.65 -39.73 89.64
C VAL A 7 94.40 -40.31 88.43
N PRO A 8 94.07 -41.54 88.00
CA PRO A 8 93.65 -41.70 86.62
C PRO A 8 92.61 -42.82 86.47
N LEU A 9 91.32 -42.50 86.56
CA LEU A 9 90.25 -43.43 86.14
C LEU A 9 89.05 -42.74 85.47
N ILE A 10 89.17 -41.45 85.14
CA ILE A 10 88.08 -40.68 84.51
C ILE A 10 88.25 -40.58 82.98
N ALA A 11 89.44 -40.88 82.44
CA ALA A 11 89.69 -40.84 80.99
C ALA A 11 89.25 -42.12 80.24
N VAL A 12 89.05 -43.26 80.91
CA VAL A 12 88.69 -44.54 80.26
C VAL A 12 87.17 -44.73 80.14
N LEU A 13 86.37 -44.06 80.98
CA LEU A 13 84.91 -44.17 80.94
C LEU A 13 84.23 -43.20 79.94
N LEU A 14 84.91 -42.13 79.52
CA LEU A 14 84.38 -41.19 78.52
C LEU A 14 84.65 -41.62 77.07
N VAL A 15 85.60 -42.53 76.83
CA VAL A 15 85.84 -43.10 75.49
C VAL A 15 84.88 -44.27 75.20
N PHE A 16 84.38 -44.99 76.22
CA PHE A 16 83.39 -46.06 76.03
C PHE A 16 81.95 -45.56 75.80
N CYS A 17 81.60 -44.35 76.27
CA CYS A 17 80.28 -43.76 76.00
C CYS A 17 80.17 -43.03 74.64
N LEU A 18 81.29 -42.81 73.93
CA LEU A 18 81.27 -42.16 72.60
C LEU A 18 81.39 -43.15 71.42
N VAL A 19 81.66 -44.44 71.67
CA VAL A 19 81.71 -45.47 70.61
C VAL A 19 80.54 -46.47 70.69
N GLY A 20 79.75 -46.45 71.78
CA GLY A 20 78.60 -47.35 71.96
C GLY A 20 77.27 -46.92 71.32
N GLY A 21 77.19 -45.71 70.74
CA GLY A 21 75.94 -45.16 70.20
C GLY A 21 75.64 -45.49 68.72
N ALA A 22 76.54 -46.19 68.02
CA ALA A 22 76.46 -46.37 66.57
C ALA A 22 76.24 -47.83 66.09
N LEU A 23 76.06 -48.80 67.00
CA LEU A 23 76.05 -50.23 66.62
C LEU A 23 74.78 -51.02 66.96
N PHE A 24 73.74 -50.36 67.46
CA PHE A 24 72.40 -50.93 67.55
C PHE A 24 71.37 -49.91 67.04
N ALA A 25 71.50 -49.50 65.78
CA ALA A 25 70.34 -48.99 65.07
C ALA A 25 69.34 -50.15 65.02
N VAL A 26 68.22 -50.02 65.72
CA VAL A 26 67.12 -50.96 65.56
C VAL A 26 66.76 -50.88 64.07
N PRO A 27 66.70 -52.01 63.36
CA PRO A 27 66.37 -51.95 61.93
C PRO A 27 65.06 -51.18 61.77
N PRO A 28 64.98 -50.24 60.81
CA PRO A 28 63.74 -49.55 60.48
C PRO A 28 62.60 -50.56 60.36
N SER A 29 61.42 -50.20 60.87
CA SER A 29 60.33 -51.19 60.90
C SER A 29 59.93 -51.58 59.48
N GLU A 30 60.06 -52.86 59.17
CA GLU A 30 59.54 -53.45 57.94
C GLU A 30 58.03 -53.24 57.80
N SER A 31 57.29 -53.04 58.90
CA SER A 31 55.85 -52.77 58.84
C SER A 31 55.54 -51.44 58.13
N ALA A 32 56.27 -50.37 58.44
CA ALA A 32 56.06 -49.06 57.81
C ALA A 32 56.37 -49.09 56.30
N LYS A 33 57.40 -49.86 55.93
CA LYS A 33 57.76 -50.11 54.52
C LYS A 33 56.68 -50.92 53.79
N GLN A 34 56.15 -51.96 54.42
CA GLN A 34 55.06 -52.76 53.87
C GLN A 34 53.76 -51.96 53.74
N ASP A 35 53.43 -51.13 54.73
CA ASP A 35 52.25 -50.26 54.69
C ASP A 35 52.35 -49.24 53.55
N LEU A 36 53.53 -48.65 53.32
CA LEU A 36 53.79 -47.79 52.16
C LEU A 36 53.58 -48.55 50.84
N LEU A 37 54.20 -49.72 50.68
CA LEU A 37 54.07 -50.51 49.45
C LEU A 37 52.61 -50.91 49.19
N LYS A 38 51.86 -51.23 50.25
CA LYS A 38 50.43 -51.52 50.18
C LYS A 38 49.62 -50.29 49.76
N ALA A 39 49.88 -49.13 50.35
CA ALA A 39 49.20 -47.88 50.01
C ALA A 39 49.49 -47.44 48.56
N VAL A 40 50.73 -47.57 48.10
CA VAL A 40 51.12 -47.28 46.71
C VAL A 40 50.47 -48.25 45.73
N SER A 41 50.40 -49.55 46.08
CA SER A 41 49.68 -50.54 45.26
C SER A 41 48.19 -50.21 45.18
N ALA A 42 47.56 -49.85 46.30
CA ALA A 42 46.16 -49.46 46.36
C ALA A 42 45.89 -48.18 45.54
N LEU A 43 46.78 -47.20 45.61
CA LEU A 43 46.72 -45.99 44.77
C LEU A 43 46.80 -46.35 43.27
N ALA A 44 47.75 -47.19 42.88
CA ALA A 44 47.91 -47.60 41.48
C ALA A 44 46.67 -48.36 40.97
N GLU A 45 46.10 -49.24 41.79
CA GLU A 45 44.88 -49.97 41.47
C GLU A 45 43.68 -49.02 41.33
N ALA A 46 43.45 -48.17 42.33
CA ALA A 46 42.35 -47.22 42.37
C ALA A 46 42.38 -46.22 41.19
N THR A 47 43.58 -45.79 40.77
CA THR A 47 43.76 -44.79 39.71
C THR A 47 43.70 -45.36 38.29
N SER A 48 44.01 -46.64 38.10
CA SER A 48 44.17 -47.25 36.78
C SER A 48 42.93 -47.14 35.87
N ALA A 49 41.77 -47.59 36.35
CA ALA A 49 40.54 -47.59 35.57
C ALA A 49 39.95 -46.18 35.36
N PRO A 50 39.88 -45.29 36.37
CA PRO A 50 39.39 -43.92 36.16
C PRO A 50 40.26 -43.09 35.22
N LEU A 51 41.59 -43.19 35.30
CA LEU A 51 42.49 -42.49 34.38
C LEU A 51 42.35 -43.01 32.96
N ALA A 52 42.25 -44.34 32.77
CA ALA A 52 42.00 -44.92 31.45
C ALA A 52 40.66 -44.44 30.85
N LYS A 53 39.61 -44.33 31.67
CA LYS A 53 38.32 -43.74 31.26
C LYS A 53 38.47 -42.27 30.86
N PHE A 54 39.17 -41.48 31.68
CA PHE A 54 39.44 -40.07 31.37
C PHE A 54 40.21 -39.89 30.06
N ASP A 55 41.28 -40.65 29.86
CA ASP A 55 42.10 -40.59 28.64
C ASP A 55 41.30 -41.01 27.40
N ALA A 56 40.45 -42.04 27.51
CA ALA A 56 39.58 -42.46 26.42
C ALA A 56 38.58 -41.37 26.02
N LEU A 57 37.93 -40.73 26.99
CA LEU A 57 36.98 -39.65 26.75
C LEU A 57 37.64 -38.40 26.17
N LYS A 58 38.83 -38.07 26.68
CA LYS A 58 39.66 -36.99 26.13
C LYS A 58 40.05 -37.26 24.69
N ALA A 59 40.49 -38.48 24.36
CA ALA A 59 40.85 -38.87 23.00
C ALA A 59 39.65 -38.83 22.04
N ALA A 60 38.45 -39.12 22.53
CA ALA A 60 37.22 -39.03 21.75
C ALA A 60 36.65 -37.60 21.62
N ASN A 61 37.24 -36.60 22.28
CA ASN A 61 36.67 -35.25 22.43
C ASN A 61 35.25 -35.28 23.06
N GLN A 62 34.97 -36.30 23.86
CA GLN A 62 33.68 -36.58 24.52
C GLN A 62 33.73 -36.28 26.01
N LEU A 63 34.65 -35.40 26.46
CA LEU A 63 34.67 -34.96 27.86
C LEU A 63 33.33 -34.32 28.29
N GLY A 64 32.54 -33.81 27.35
CA GLY A 64 31.17 -33.33 27.58
C GLY A 64 30.09 -34.43 27.65
N GLU A 65 30.34 -35.64 27.13
CA GLU A 65 29.42 -36.79 27.22
C GLU A 65 29.54 -37.56 28.55
N LEU A 66 30.45 -37.14 29.43
CA LEU A 66 30.21 -37.29 30.86
C LEU A 66 29.02 -36.39 31.19
N GLU A 67 27.79 -36.86 30.94
CA GLU A 67 26.55 -36.10 31.13
C GLU A 67 26.32 -35.62 32.58
N GLY A 68 27.23 -35.95 33.51
CA GLY A 68 27.59 -35.02 34.56
C GLY A 68 29.09 -34.73 34.55
N GLN A 69 29.49 -33.48 34.31
CA GLN A 69 30.82 -32.95 34.69
C GLN A 69 31.18 -33.22 36.18
N LYS A 70 30.18 -33.64 36.97
CA LYS A 70 30.30 -34.29 38.27
C LYS A 70 31.16 -35.56 38.28
N GLU A 71 31.28 -36.34 37.20
CA GLU A 71 32.07 -37.57 37.17
C GLU A 71 33.58 -37.33 37.14
N ALA A 72 34.10 -36.34 36.40
CA ALA A 72 35.52 -35.98 36.48
C ALA A 72 35.89 -35.43 37.87
N ARG A 73 34.99 -34.62 38.46
CA ARG A 73 35.08 -34.19 39.86
C ARG A 73 34.98 -35.35 40.84
N GLN A 74 34.14 -36.34 40.57
CA GLN A 74 33.95 -37.51 41.40
C GLN A 74 35.18 -38.41 41.33
N ILE A 75 35.72 -38.66 40.13
CA ILE A 75 37.03 -39.30 39.92
C ILE A 75 38.10 -38.55 40.73
N GLY A 76 38.07 -37.22 40.69
CA GLY A 76 38.96 -36.39 41.48
C GLY A 76 38.88 -36.62 42.98
N LYS A 77 37.67 -36.53 43.52
CA LYS A 77 37.40 -36.77 44.94
C LYS A 77 37.70 -38.21 45.37
N ASP A 78 37.34 -39.18 44.54
CA ASP A 78 37.51 -40.61 44.80
C ASP A 78 38.99 -40.99 44.85
N LEU A 79 39.82 -40.32 44.06
CA LEU A 79 41.26 -40.58 43.98
C LEU A 79 42.07 -39.70 44.94
N ALA A 80 41.49 -38.62 45.47
CA ALA A 80 42.16 -37.76 46.45
C ALA A 80 42.52 -38.54 47.72
N ARG A 81 41.62 -39.38 48.24
CA ARG A 81 41.89 -40.13 49.47
C ARG A 81 42.99 -41.19 49.30
N PRO A 82 42.96 -42.10 48.31
CA PRO A 82 44.07 -43.03 48.08
C PRO A 82 45.41 -42.32 47.87
N MET A 83 45.42 -41.15 47.22
CA MET A 83 46.63 -40.35 47.04
C MET A 83 47.18 -39.85 48.38
N LEU A 84 46.31 -39.31 49.24
CA LEU A 84 46.71 -38.85 50.56
C LEU A 84 47.15 -39.98 51.48
N GLU A 85 46.48 -41.14 51.44
CA GLU A 85 46.90 -42.34 52.17
C GLU A 85 48.29 -42.81 51.75
N ALA A 86 48.61 -42.77 50.45
CA ALA A 86 49.96 -43.10 49.96
C ALA A 86 51.02 -42.07 50.40
N ILE A 87 50.66 -40.78 50.40
CA ILE A 87 51.54 -39.71 50.90
C ILE A 87 51.77 -39.85 52.41
N ASP A 88 50.72 -40.12 53.19
CA ASP A 88 50.79 -40.35 54.63
C ASP A 88 51.67 -41.55 54.97
N ALA A 89 51.48 -42.66 54.26
CA ALA A 89 52.30 -43.86 54.45
C ALA A 89 53.77 -43.59 54.07
N TYR A 90 54.02 -42.77 53.06
CA TYR A 90 55.38 -42.36 52.68
C TYR A 90 56.03 -41.51 53.78
N ASP A 91 55.33 -40.49 54.25
CA ASP A 91 55.81 -39.59 55.30
C ASP A 91 56.07 -40.35 56.60
N ALA A 92 55.19 -41.28 56.98
CA ALA A 92 55.38 -42.14 58.14
C ALA A 92 56.64 -43.02 58.01
N ALA A 93 56.89 -43.58 56.82
CA ALA A 93 58.06 -44.43 56.56
C ALA A 93 59.38 -43.65 56.67
N ILE A 94 59.44 -42.39 56.22
CA ILE A 94 60.67 -41.59 56.24
C ILE A 94 60.87 -40.74 57.51
N ALA A 95 59.81 -40.47 58.27
CA ALA A 95 59.88 -39.66 59.50
C ALA A 95 59.95 -40.50 60.78
N GLY A 96 59.73 -41.82 60.69
CA GLY A 96 59.72 -42.72 61.86
C GLY A 96 58.41 -42.68 62.65
N GLY A 97 57.29 -42.38 61.98
CA GLY A 97 55.96 -42.32 62.60
C GLY A 97 55.55 -43.67 63.21
N GLY A 98 54.90 -43.63 64.38
CA GLY A 98 54.45 -44.85 65.07
C GLY A 98 55.47 -45.51 66.00
N GLY A 99 56.60 -44.86 66.29
CA GLY A 99 57.62 -45.37 67.22
C GLY A 99 58.67 -46.26 66.54
N HIS A 100 58.91 -46.05 65.25
CA HIS A 100 59.84 -46.83 64.43
C HIS A 100 60.99 -45.96 63.91
N ASP A 101 62.16 -46.54 63.69
CA ASP A 101 63.26 -45.81 63.07
C ASP A 101 62.94 -45.49 61.59
N PRO A 102 63.28 -44.28 61.10
CA PRO A 102 62.96 -43.84 59.75
C PRO A 102 63.74 -44.62 58.69
N TRP A 103 63.09 -44.92 57.56
CA TRP A 103 63.76 -45.43 56.38
C TRP A 103 64.45 -44.28 55.62
N PRO A 104 65.69 -44.49 55.11
CA PRO A 104 66.32 -43.49 54.27
C PRO A 104 65.55 -43.35 52.96
N ALA A 105 65.33 -42.11 52.49
CA ALA A 105 64.67 -41.86 51.20
C ALA A 105 65.43 -42.47 49.99
N THR A 106 66.70 -42.86 50.18
CA THR A 106 67.52 -43.56 49.19
C THR A 106 67.34 -45.08 49.19
N ASP A 107 66.55 -45.65 50.10
CA ASP A 107 66.19 -47.07 50.03
C ASP A 107 65.47 -47.35 48.69
N PRO A 108 65.83 -48.41 47.96
CA PRO A 108 65.30 -48.67 46.62
C PRO A 108 63.77 -48.73 46.56
N ASP A 109 63.12 -49.29 47.58
CA ASP A 109 61.67 -49.44 47.59
C ASP A 109 60.97 -48.13 47.98
N ILE A 110 61.54 -47.38 48.94
CA ILE A 110 61.06 -46.03 49.30
C ILE A 110 61.17 -45.08 48.11
N ALA A 111 62.30 -45.10 47.39
CA ALA A 111 62.52 -44.28 46.20
C ALA A 111 61.54 -44.65 45.08
N LYS A 112 61.30 -45.94 44.84
CA LYS A 112 60.34 -46.43 43.85
C LYS A 112 58.89 -46.08 44.22
N ALA A 113 58.54 -46.19 45.50
CA ALA A 113 57.24 -45.77 46.02
C ALA A 113 57.02 -44.27 45.79
N ARG A 114 58.02 -43.43 46.12
CA ARG A 114 58.00 -41.99 45.84
C ARG A 114 57.77 -41.69 44.36
N GLN A 115 58.56 -42.33 43.49
CA GLN A 115 58.44 -42.17 42.05
C GLN A 115 57.02 -42.52 41.58
N THR A 116 56.45 -43.61 42.08
CA THR A 116 55.09 -44.04 41.73
C THR A 116 54.04 -43.01 42.18
N ILE A 117 54.17 -42.46 43.40
CA ILE A 117 53.28 -41.41 43.90
C ILE A 117 53.39 -40.15 43.03
N ASP A 118 54.60 -39.72 42.70
CA ASP A 118 54.85 -38.54 41.85
C ASP A 118 54.28 -38.73 40.43
N GLU A 119 54.47 -39.91 39.83
CA GLU A 119 53.92 -40.27 38.51
C GLU A 119 52.38 -40.28 38.52
N MET A 120 51.76 -40.90 39.53
CA MET A 120 50.29 -40.93 39.64
C MET A 120 49.74 -39.53 39.91
N ARG A 121 50.39 -38.73 40.76
CA ARG A 121 50.00 -37.34 40.98
C ARG A 121 50.03 -36.55 39.68
N ALA A 122 51.11 -36.65 38.90
CA ALA A 122 51.23 -35.94 37.63
C ALA A 122 50.11 -36.32 36.65
N LYS A 123 49.72 -37.60 36.58
CA LYS A 123 48.58 -38.06 35.76
C LYS A 123 47.25 -37.49 36.24
N LEU A 124 47.03 -37.48 37.55
CA LEU A 124 45.80 -36.94 38.14
C LEU A 124 45.71 -35.42 37.98
N GLU A 125 46.81 -34.69 38.15
CA GLU A 125 46.90 -33.25 37.87
C GLU A 125 46.62 -32.95 36.40
N ALA A 126 47.13 -33.78 35.48
CA ALA A 126 46.80 -33.68 34.05
C ALA A 126 45.31 -33.94 33.74
N ALA A 127 44.60 -34.62 34.66
CA ALA A 127 43.17 -34.84 34.60
C ALA A 127 42.34 -33.77 35.36
N GLY A 128 42.98 -32.70 35.86
CA GLY A 128 42.30 -31.61 36.56
C GLY A 128 42.08 -31.85 38.05
N MET A 129 42.73 -32.88 38.63
CA MET A 129 42.80 -33.00 40.09
C MET A 129 43.84 -32.08 40.70
N PHE A 130 43.64 -31.74 41.96
CA PHE A 130 44.64 -31.06 42.76
C PHE A 130 44.78 -31.75 44.12
N THR A 131 46.02 -31.91 44.55
CA THR A 131 46.35 -32.22 45.94
C THR A 131 47.27 -31.14 46.47
N MET A 132 46.91 -30.58 47.62
CA MET A 132 47.76 -29.58 48.26
C MET A 132 49.07 -30.19 48.77
N ARG A 133 49.13 -31.49 49.04
CA ARG A 133 50.26 -32.12 49.76
C ARG A 133 51.16 -32.92 48.82
N LEU A 134 52.48 -32.77 48.99
CA LEU A 134 53.48 -33.65 48.37
C LEU A 134 54.14 -34.55 49.40
N PRO A 135 54.73 -35.69 48.99
CA PRO A 135 55.48 -36.53 49.91
C PRO A 135 56.69 -35.76 50.48
N GLY A 136 56.84 -35.79 51.80
CA GLY A 136 57.83 -35.07 52.60
C GLY A 136 57.37 -33.70 53.10
N GLU A 137 56.14 -33.27 52.81
CA GLU A 137 55.60 -32.00 53.30
C GLU A 137 54.71 -32.19 54.53
N PRO A 138 54.70 -31.21 55.46
CA PRO A 138 53.85 -31.29 56.64
C PRO A 138 52.36 -31.34 56.25
N ALA A 139 51.57 -32.10 57.00
CA ALA A 139 50.12 -32.06 56.88
C ALA A 139 49.60 -30.69 57.36
N ALA A 140 48.60 -30.15 56.68
CA ALA A 140 47.97 -28.88 57.04
C ALA A 140 46.50 -29.09 57.45
N PRO A 141 46.04 -28.50 58.56
CA PRO A 141 44.68 -28.71 59.07
C PRO A 141 43.59 -28.14 58.16
N PHE A 142 43.95 -27.32 57.17
CA PHE A 142 43.05 -26.63 56.25
C PHE A 142 42.97 -27.27 54.85
N GLN A 143 43.67 -28.39 54.64
CA GLN A 143 43.81 -29.03 53.34
C GLN A 143 42.46 -29.34 52.67
N ASP A 144 41.54 -30.01 53.35
CA ASP A 144 40.25 -30.42 52.77
C ASP A 144 39.46 -29.23 52.21
N ARG A 145 39.50 -28.09 52.93
CA ARG A 145 38.83 -26.87 52.48
C ARG A 145 39.49 -26.29 51.23
N VAL A 146 40.82 -26.29 51.16
CA VAL A 146 41.56 -25.81 49.99
C VAL A 146 41.24 -26.66 48.76
N ASP A 147 41.21 -27.97 48.92
CA ASP A 147 40.84 -28.89 47.84
C ASP A 147 39.39 -28.62 47.38
N VAL A 148 38.44 -28.40 48.30
CA VAL A 148 37.06 -28.01 47.95
C VAL A 148 37.02 -26.68 47.20
N ILE A 149 37.80 -25.67 47.60
CA ILE A 149 37.87 -24.38 46.88
C ILE A 149 38.39 -24.61 45.47
N TYR A 150 39.48 -25.37 45.31
CA TYR A 150 40.03 -25.70 44.00
C TYR A 150 39.01 -26.38 43.09
N TYR A 151 38.34 -27.44 43.57
CA TYR A 151 37.32 -28.15 42.78
C TYR A 151 36.14 -27.25 42.40
N THR A 152 35.75 -26.32 43.27
CA THR A 152 34.69 -25.36 42.95
C THR A 152 35.16 -24.32 41.92
N ALA A 153 36.43 -23.92 41.95
CA ALA A 153 37.02 -23.03 40.93
C ALA A 153 37.12 -23.71 39.57
N TRP A 154 37.45 -25.01 39.57
CA TRP A 154 37.42 -25.83 38.36
C TRP A 154 36.00 -25.92 37.79
N ASP A 155 34.99 -26.20 38.63
CA ASP A 155 33.58 -26.21 38.22
C ASP A 155 33.18 -24.84 37.62
N ALA A 156 33.57 -23.73 38.24
CA ALA A 156 33.30 -22.39 37.72
C ALA A 156 33.96 -22.13 36.35
N LEU A 157 35.18 -22.62 36.12
CA LEU A 157 35.82 -22.56 34.80
C LEU A 157 35.06 -23.38 33.76
N LEU A 158 34.58 -24.57 34.11
CA LEU A 158 33.76 -25.39 33.20
C LEU A 158 32.45 -24.69 32.86
N THR A 159 31.75 -24.11 33.84
CA THR A 159 30.56 -23.27 33.64
C THR A 159 30.86 -22.11 32.67
N ALA A 160 32.03 -21.48 32.77
CA ALA A 160 32.45 -20.45 31.80
C ALA A 160 32.66 -21.02 30.38
N LYS A 161 33.23 -22.23 30.24
CA LYS A 161 33.41 -22.91 28.94
C LYS A 161 32.09 -23.34 28.30
N GLU A 162 31.04 -23.55 29.09
CA GLU A 162 29.67 -23.75 28.61
C GLU A 162 28.99 -22.45 28.15
N GLY A 163 29.66 -21.29 28.23
CA GLY A 163 29.11 -19.99 27.88
C GLY A 163 28.33 -19.29 28.99
N LYS A 164 28.18 -19.90 30.18
CA LYS A 164 27.50 -19.31 31.35
C LYS A 164 28.45 -18.41 32.14
N THR A 165 29.02 -17.42 31.48
CA THR A 165 30.12 -16.60 32.03
C THR A 165 29.73 -15.76 33.24
N ASP A 166 28.48 -15.33 33.38
CA ASP A 166 28.01 -14.59 34.56
C ASP A 166 27.91 -15.47 35.82
N GLU A 167 27.34 -16.67 35.69
CA GLU A 167 27.27 -17.65 36.79
C GLU A 167 28.68 -18.05 37.27
N ALA A 168 29.60 -18.25 36.31
CA ALA A 168 30.99 -18.51 36.61
C ALA A 168 31.68 -17.31 37.30
N ARG A 169 31.42 -16.08 36.85
CA ARG A 169 31.96 -14.85 37.45
C ARG A 169 31.49 -14.68 38.90
N ASP A 170 30.21 -14.93 39.18
CA ASP A 170 29.66 -14.92 40.54
C ASP A 170 30.28 -16.02 41.42
N SER A 171 30.51 -17.20 40.85
CA SER A 171 31.18 -18.30 41.54
C SER A 171 32.62 -17.93 41.91
N PHE A 172 33.41 -17.36 40.99
CA PHE A 172 34.76 -16.88 41.29
C PHE A 172 34.78 -15.76 42.33
N LYS A 173 33.78 -14.87 42.34
CA LYS A 173 33.65 -13.83 43.37
C LYS A 173 33.43 -14.41 44.77
N GLN A 174 32.61 -15.45 44.88
CA GLN A 174 32.43 -16.18 46.15
C GLN A 174 33.70 -16.94 46.54
N LEU A 175 34.40 -17.54 45.57
CA LEU A 175 35.65 -18.27 45.80
C LEU A 175 36.78 -17.37 46.27
N ASP A 176 36.91 -16.16 45.72
CA ASP A 176 37.89 -15.17 46.19
C ASP A 176 37.75 -14.92 47.69
N SER A 177 36.52 -14.78 48.18
CA SER A 177 36.26 -14.60 49.61
C SER A 177 36.69 -15.81 50.44
N ARG A 178 36.51 -17.04 49.90
CA ARG A 178 36.92 -18.28 50.56
C ARG A 178 38.45 -18.46 50.55
N VAL A 179 39.11 -18.05 49.46
CA VAL A 179 40.58 -18.05 49.34
C VAL A 179 41.20 -17.10 50.36
N GLU A 180 40.66 -15.89 50.51
CA GLU A 180 41.12 -14.95 51.53
C GLU A 180 40.90 -15.49 52.96
N GLY A 181 39.76 -16.14 53.21
CA GLY A 181 39.52 -16.83 54.47
C GLY A 181 40.55 -17.94 54.76
N ALA A 182 40.95 -18.71 53.74
CA ALA A 182 41.98 -19.73 53.89
C ALA A 182 43.39 -19.15 54.06
N LYS A 183 43.71 -18.02 53.41
CA LYS A 183 44.97 -17.28 53.58
C LYS A 183 45.17 -16.79 55.01
N ALA A 184 44.09 -16.39 55.67
CA ALA A 184 44.12 -15.81 57.02
C ALA A 184 44.41 -16.83 58.13
N GLU A 185 44.44 -18.13 57.83
CA GLU A 185 44.71 -19.15 58.83
C GLU A 185 46.19 -19.26 59.19
N ALA A 186 46.46 -19.52 60.47
CA ALA A 186 47.82 -19.58 60.99
C ALA A 186 48.67 -20.62 60.25
N GLY A 187 49.77 -20.17 59.65
CA GLY A 187 50.71 -21.01 58.90
C GLY A 187 50.29 -21.34 57.47
N ALA A 188 49.10 -20.91 57.00
CA ALA A 188 48.64 -21.22 55.65
C ALA A 188 49.47 -20.52 54.56
N ALA A 189 49.73 -19.22 54.72
CA ALA A 189 50.46 -18.43 53.73
C ALA A 189 51.88 -18.94 53.43
N ASP A 190 52.54 -19.55 54.42
CA ASP A 190 53.90 -20.06 54.29
C ASP A 190 53.96 -21.53 53.85
N HIS A 191 52.84 -22.25 53.89
CA HIS A 191 52.78 -23.65 53.52
C HIS A 191 53.06 -23.85 52.02
N PRO A 192 54.02 -24.70 51.61
CA PRO A 192 54.38 -24.89 50.21
C PRO A 192 53.20 -25.38 49.37
N GLY A 193 52.37 -26.25 49.94
CA GLY A 193 51.12 -26.70 49.32
C GLY A 193 50.09 -25.61 49.08
N PHE A 194 49.96 -24.67 50.01
CA PHE A 194 49.02 -23.57 49.84
C PHE A 194 49.50 -22.60 48.76
N LYS A 195 50.82 -22.37 48.65
CA LYS A 195 51.41 -21.59 47.53
C LYS A 195 51.13 -22.24 46.17
N ARG A 196 51.24 -23.57 46.06
CA ARG A 196 50.85 -24.30 44.84
C ARG A 196 49.36 -24.16 44.55
N PHE A 197 48.51 -24.25 45.56
CA PHE A 197 47.07 -24.02 45.42
C PHE A 197 46.78 -22.64 44.84
N LEU A 198 47.37 -21.58 45.40
CA LEU A 198 47.16 -20.21 44.90
C LEU A 198 47.57 -20.09 43.43
N ALA A 199 48.72 -20.63 43.05
CA ALA A 199 49.16 -20.64 41.65
C ALA A 199 48.18 -21.39 40.73
N ALA A 200 47.64 -22.52 41.19
CA ALA A 200 46.67 -23.30 40.43
C ALA A 200 45.30 -22.60 40.32
N TYR A 201 44.82 -22.00 41.41
CA TYR A 201 43.60 -21.18 41.45
C TYR A 201 43.71 -19.96 40.53
N ASP A 202 44.82 -19.22 40.60
CA ASP A 202 45.07 -18.05 39.76
C ASP A 202 45.10 -18.43 38.28
N LYS A 203 45.65 -19.61 37.93
CA LYS A 203 45.62 -20.14 36.56
C LYS A 203 44.19 -20.38 36.09
N LEU A 204 43.36 -21.06 36.89
CA LEU A 204 41.94 -21.31 36.54
C LEU A 204 41.17 -20.00 36.38
N LYS A 205 41.38 -19.05 37.29
CA LYS A 205 40.75 -17.74 37.27
C LYS A 205 41.18 -16.91 36.06
N ALA A 206 42.47 -16.96 35.69
CA ALA A 206 42.99 -16.29 34.50
C ALA A 206 42.40 -16.88 33.21
N GLU A 207 42.29 -18.21 33.13
CA GLU A 207 41.64 -18.90 32.01
C GLU A 207 40.15 -18.53 31.90
N ALA A 208 39.42 -18.50 33.02
CA ALA A 208 38.04 -18.01 33.03
C ALA A 208 37.96 -16.53 32.64
N GLY A 209 38.93 -15.71 33.05
CA GLY A 209 39.03 -14.30 32.70
C GLY A 209 39.13 -14.04 31.19
N THR A 210 39.81 -14.91 30.43
CA THR A 210 39.84 -14.77 28.96
C THR A 210 38.47 -15.08 28.33
N LEU A 211 37.76 -16.08 28.85
CA LEU A 211 36.40 -16.41 28.41
C LEU A 211 35.42 -15.28 28.76
N PHE A 212 35.57 -14.65 29.93
CA PHE A 212 34.78 -13.49 30.33
C PHE A 212 35.00 -12.33 29.35
N ALA A 213 36.25 -12.00 29.01
CA ALA A 213 36.56 -10.93 28.06
C ALA A 213 36.03 -11.20 26.64
N GLN A 214 36.07 -12.46 26.19
CA GLN A 214 35.48 -12.87 24.91
C GLN A 214 33.96 -12.69 24.93
N ALA A 215 33.28 -13.14 25.99
CA ALA A 215 31.85 -12.97 26.15
C ALA A 215 31.47 -11.47 26.21
N ASP A 216 32.19 -10.65 26.98
CA ASP A 216 31.94 -9.21 27.07
C ASP A 216 32.12 -8.52 25.71
N THR A 217 33.10 -8.94 24.91
CA THR A 217 33.31 -8.43 23.54
C THR A 217 32.15 -8.82 22.61
N ALA A 218 31.70 -10.08 22.66
CA ALA A 218 30.57 -10.55 21.86
C ALA A 218 29.26 -9.82 22.26
N ARG A 219 29.03 -9.66 23.56
CA ARG A 219 27.89 -8.91 24.11
C ARG A 219 27.88 -7.46 23.66
N GLY A 220 29.02 -6.76 23.70
CA GLY A 220 29.12 -5.38 23.22
C GLY A 220 28.77 -5.21 21.73
N GLY A 221 29.01 -6.23 20.91
CA GLY A 221 28.55 -6.28 19.52
C GLY A 221 27.03 -6.38 19.42
N ILE A 222 26.42 -7.29 20.17
CA ILE A 222 24.95 -7.49 20.20
C ILE A 222 24.25 -6.25 20.73
N ASP A 223 24.70 -5.68 21.85
CA ASP A 223 24.09 -4.49 22.47
C ASP A 223 24.01 -3.33 21.48
N LYS A 224 25.10 -3.10 20.73
CA LYS A 224 25.14 -2.08 19.70
C LYS A 224 24.15 -2.38 18.57
N GLU A 225 24.15 -3.60 18.04
CA GLU A 225 23.27 -3.98 16.94
C GLU A 225 21.78 -3.91 17.33
N VAL A 226 21.44 -4.31 18.55
CA VAL A 226 20.09 -4.19 19.11
C VAL A 226 19.71 -2.73 19.32
N ALA A 227 20.61 -1.90 19.84
CA ALA A 227 20.37 -0.46 20.01
C ALA A 227 20.16 0.23 18.65
N ASP A 228 20.98 -0.09 17.65
CA ASP A 228 20.86 0.43 16.29
C ASP A 228 19.53 -0.01 15.65
N LEU A 229 19.11 -1.26 15.83
CA LEU A 229 17.81 -1.75 15.33
C LEU A 229 16.64 -1.05 16.02
N THR A 230 16.73 -0.86 17.34
CA THR A 230 15.70 -0.16 18.14
C THR A 230 15.59 1.31 17.75
N ALA A 231 16.71 1.98 17.48
CA ALA A 231 16.73 3.34 16.98
C ALA A 231 16.06 3.46 15.61
N THR A 232 16.32 2.51 14.69
CA THR A 232 15.64 2.43 13.40
C THR A 232 14.15 2.20 13.56
N TYR A 233 13.74 1.29 14.44
CA TYR A 233 12.34 1.08 14.78
C TYR A 233 11.65 2.36 15.27
N GLY A 234 12.26 3.11 16.18
CA GLY A 234 11.69 4.38 16.64
C GLY A 234 11.47 5.40 15.51
N LYS A 235 12.43 5.49 14.57
CA LYS A 235 12.31 6.37 13.39
C LYS A 235 11.18 5.92 12.46
N VAL A 236 11.16 4.63 12.07
CA VAL A 236 10.15 4.07 11.16
C VAL A 236 8.76 4.12 11.79
N GLN A 237 8.63 3.84 13.09
CA GLN A 237 7.36 3.96 13.81
C GLN A 237 6.83 5.39 13.77
N THR A 238 7.68 6.38 14.04
CA THR A 238 7.29 7.80 14.01
C THR A 238 6.81 8.19 12.61
N TRP A 239 7.58 7.83 11.59
CA TRP A 239 7.21 8.06 10.19
C TRP A 239 5.87 7.41 9.83
N PHE A 240 5.66 6.15 10.22
CA PHE A 240 4.44 5.39 9.96
C PHE A 240 3.22 6.04 10.61
N GLN A 241 3.34 6.45 11.89
CA GLN A 241 2.28 7.15 12.61
C GLN A 241 1.91 8.49 11.96
N GLU A 242 2.90 9.23 11.43
CA GLU A 242 2.63 10.49 10.71
C GLU A 242 1.87 10.24 9.41
N ILE A 243 2.17 9.17 8.67
CA ILE A 243 1.38 8.76 7.50
C ILE A 243 -0.05 8.37 7.91
N GLU A 244 -0.21 7.58 8.97
CA GLU A 244 -1.54 7.15 9.44
C GLU A 244 -2.44 8.31 9.88
N LYS A 245 -1.88 9.38 10.44
CA LYS A 245 -2.64 10.57 10.85
C LYS A 245 -3.17 11.37 9.65
N ARG A 246 -2.54 11.27 8.48
CA ARG A 246 -2.85 12.06 7.28
C ARG A 246 -4.04 11.52 6.49
N LYS A 247 -5.12 11.07 7.15
CA LYS A 247 -6.30 10.51 6.47
C LYS A 247 -7.15 11.55 5.72
N GLY A 248 -6.84 12.84 5.84
CA GLY A 248 -7.60 13.92 5.20
C GLY A 248 -8.97 14.09 5.84
N GLY A 249 -9.19 15.21 6.52
CA GLY A 249 -10.51 15.60 7.02
C GLY A 249 -10.75 17.08 6.71
N GLY A 250 -12.00 17.46 6.51
CA GLY A 250 -12.37 18.85 6.22
C GLY A 250 -12.63 19.11 4.74
N THR A 251 -12.14 20.25 4.23
CA THR A 251 -12.39 20.67 2.84
C THR A 251 -11.62 19.78 1.86
N GLU A 252 -12.08 19.76 0.60
CA GLU A 252 -11.43 19.00 -0.45
C GLU A 252 -9.98 19.47 -0.69
N GLU A 253 -9.69 20.77 -0.57
CA GLU A 253 -8.31 21.27 -0.67
C GLU A 253 -7.43 20.73 0.46
N ALA A 254 -7.96 20.64 1.68
CA ALA A 254 -7.23 20.09 2.82
C ALA A 254 -6.94 18.59 2.65
N ILE A 255 -7.89 17.84 2.08
CA ILE A 255 -7.70 16.42 1.74
C ILE A 255 -6.59 16.27 0.69
N LEU A 256 -6.64 17.05 -0.40
CA LEU A 256 -5.62 16.98 -1.46
C LEU A 256 -4.23 17.38 -0.95
N ALA A 257 -4.14 18.42 -0.11
CA ALA A 257 -2.90 18.82 0.52
C ALA A 257 -2.32 17.70 1.40
N ALA A 258 -3.16 17.07 2.24
CA ALA A 258 -2.74 15.96 3.09
C ALA A 258 -2.23 14.76 2.27
N MET A 259 -2.89 14.43 1.15
CA MET A 259 -2.48 13.33 0.25
C MET A 259 -1.18 13.65 -0.51
N SER A 260 -0.99 14.91 -0.94
CA SER A 260 0.26 15.36 -1.56
C SER A 260 1.46 15.27 -0.61
N GLU A 261 1.27 15.70 0.64
CA GLU A 261 2.30 15.56 1.67
C GLU A 261 2.58 14.09 2.00
N LEU A 262 1.55 13.24 2.07
CA LEU A 262 1.71 11.79 2.25
C LEU A 262 2.53 11.16 1.11
N ALA A 263 2.23 11.51 -0.15
CA ALA A 263 2.97 11.04 -1.31
C ALA A 263 4.46 11.44 -1.23
N THR A 264 4.73 12.71 -0.89
CA THR A 264 6.08 13.24 -0.75
C THR A 264 6.86 12.57 0.39
N MET A 265 6.24 12.43 1.58
CA MET A 265 6.87 11.76 2.73
C MET A 265 7.20 10.31 2.42
N THR A 266 6.34 9.63 1.67
CA THR A 266 6.55 8.23 1.35
C THR A 266 7.64 8.06 0.30
N GLU A 267 7.63 8.88 -0.75
CA GLU A 267 8.68 8.88 -1.78
C GLU A 267 10.06 9.17 -1.18
N ASN A 268 10.14 10.13 -0.24
CA ASN A 268 11.39 10.45 0.45
C ASN A 268 11.89 9.27 1.31
N PHE A 269 11.01 8.60 2.05
CA PHE A 269 11.38 7.42 2.83
C PHE A 269 11.85 6.28 1.94
N GLU A 270 11.12 5.98 0.86
CA GLU A 270 11.48 4.90 -0.08
C GLU A 270 12.83 5.12 -0.76
N LYS A 271 13.18 6.37 -1.08
CA LYS A 271 14.46 6.69 -1.72
C LYS A 271 15.62 6.74 -0.74
N ASN A 272 15.42 7.34 0.43
CA ASN A 272 16.52 7.70 1.32
C ASN A 272 16.72 6.71 2.49
N ASP A 273 15.63 6.17 3.04
CA ASP A 273 15.67 5.40 4.29
C ASP A 273 15.43 3.90 4.07
N LEU A 274 14.44 3.53 3.24
CA LEU A 274 14.03 2.15 3.01
C LEU A 274 15.19 1.21 2.60
N PRO A 275 16.13 1.58 1.71
CA PRO A 275 17.26 0.71 1.38
C PRO A 275 18.16 0.41 2.59
N ALA A 276 18.39 1.41 3.45
CA ALA A 276 19.21 1.25 4.65
C ALA A 276 18.48 0.41 5.71
N VAL A 277 17.19 0.64 5.92
CA VAL A 277 16.36 -0.15 6.85
C VAL A 277 16.31 -1.61 6.39
N THR A 278 16.04 -1.86 5.11
CA THR A 278 15.96 -3.21 4.54
C THR A 278 17.29 -3.95 4.71
N LYS A 279 18.41 -3.29 4.38
CA LYS A 279 19.75 -3.86 4.56
C LYS A 279 20.03 -4.19 6.03
N GLN A 280 19.73 -3.28 6.95
CA GLN A 280 19.93 -3.52 8.38
C GLN A 280 19.11 -4.73 8.86
N MET A 281 17.84 -4.85 8.42
CA MET A 281 16.99 -5.98 8.76
C MET A 281 17.50 -7.29 8.17
N GLU A 282 17.99 -7.30 6.93
CA GLU A 282 18.58 -8.49 6.30
C GLU A 282 19.85 -8.95 7.04
N GLU A 283 20.75 -8.02 7.37
CA GLU A 283 21.98 -8.30 8.12
C GLU A 283 21.69 -8.79 9.54
N PHE A 284 20.72 -8.17 10.22
CA PHE A 284 20.29 -8.59 11.55
C PHE A 284 19.66 -9.99 11.51
N ALA A 285 18.81 -10.25 10.52
CA ALA A 285 18.14 -11.53 10.38
C ALA A 285 19.08 -12.67 10.00
N ALA A 286 20.12 -12.38 9.21
CA ALA A 286 21.16 -13.35 8.88
C ALA A 286 21.97 -13.81 10.11
N LYS A 287 22.09 -12.95 11.13
CA LYS A 287 22.81 -13.26 12.38
C LYS A 287 21.94 -13.93 13.44
N TYR A 288 20.71 -13.44 13.61
CA TYR A 288 19.88 -13.80 14.77
C TYR A 288 18.62 -14.60 14.43
N GLY A 289 18.20 -14.66 13.16
CA GLY A 289 16.98 -15.35 12.73
C GLY A 289 15.97 -14.42 12.07
N LYS A 290 14.91 -14.99 11.48
CA LYS A 290 13.92 -14.26 10.66
C LYS A 290 12.57 -14.06 11.35
N SER A 291 12.44 -14.49 12.60
CA SER A 291 11.23 -14.31 13.41
C SER A 291 11.59 -13.79 14.79
N SER A 292 10.65 -13.12 15.47
CA SER A 292 10.86 -12.66 16.85
C SER A 292 11.35 -13.77 17.77
N MET A 293 10.80 -14.99 17.66
CA MET A 293 11.18 -16.11 18.51
C MET A 293 12.61 -16.61 18.22
N GLU A 294 13.00 -16.73 16.96
CA GLU A 294 14.37 -17.13 16.60
C GLU A 294 15.39 -16.10 17.10
N ILE A 295 15.11 -14.81 16.90
CA ILE A 295 15.97 -13.70 17.32
C ILE A 295 16.13 -13.70 18.84
N ASP A 296 15.02 -13.74 19.57
CA ASP A 296 15.05 -13.67 21.04
C ASP A 296 15.75 -14.90 21.64
N ASN A 297 15.56 -16.08 21.06
CA ASN A 297 16.27 -17.30 21.46
C ASN A 297 17.77 -17.22 21.14
N LYS A 298 18.16 -16.70 19.98
CA LYS A 298 19.57 -16.60 19.61
C LYS A 298 20.32 -15.60 20.48
N ILE A 299 19.67 -14.48 20.81
CA ILE A 299 20.22 -13.49 21.74
C ILE A 299 20.33 -14.08 23.15
N LEU A 300 19.32 -14.82 23.62
CA LEU A 300 19.38 -15.55 24.89
C LEU A 300 20.53 -16.56 24.92
N GLU A 301 20.73 -17.32 23.83
CA GLU A 301 21.81 -18.30 23.68
C GLU A 301 23.19 -17.63 23.79
N VAL A 302 23.40 -16.50 23.11
CA VAL A 302 24.72 -15.84 23.08
C VAL A 302 24.97 -15.00 24.33
N ASN A 303 23.95 -14.32 24.85
CA ASN A 303 24.09 -13.38 25.96
C ASN A 303 23.80 -14.03 27.33
N GLY A 304 23.19 -15.22 27.36
CA GLY A 304 22.73 -15.90 28.58
C GLY A 304 21.45 -15.29 29.18
N LYS A 305 20.99 -14.16 28.64
CA LYS A 305 19.75 -13.45 29.02
C LYS A 305 19.26 -12.60 27.84
N ASN A 306 17.99 -12.23 27.85
CA ASN A 306 17.39 -11.27 26.93
C ASN A 306 16.58 -10.26 27.73
N ASP A 307 17.24 -9.20 28.20
CA ASP A 307 16.70 -8.16 29.09
C ASP A 307 16.38 -6.85 28.37
N TYR A 308 16.39 -6.83 27.03
CA TYR A 308 16.02 -5.66 26.24
C TYR A 308 14.50 -5.40 26.31
N ASN A 309 14.13 -4.12 26.36
CA ASN A 309 12.73 -3.69 26.33
C ASN A 309 12.55 -2.47 25.41
N PRO A 310 11.84 -2.59 24.28
CA PRO A 310 11.22 -3.82 23.75
C PRO A 310 12.26 -4.90 23.38
N SER A 311 11.82 -6.17 23.29
CA SER A 311 12.73 -7.26 22.87
C SER A 311 13.17 -7.09 21.41
N PRO A 312 14.37 -7.53 21.02
CA PRO A 312 14.87 -7.31 19.66
C PRO A 312 14.04 -8.06 18.63
N GLY A 313 13.50 -9.23 18.99
CA GLY A 313 12.53 -9.95 18.17
C GLY A 313 11.26 -9.15 17.89
N TYR A 314 10.67 -8.53 18.92
CA TYR A 314 9.50 -7.66 18.76
C TYR A 314 9.80 -6.46 17.85
N VAL A 315 10.95 -5.82 18.04
CA VAL A 315 11.39 -4.67 17.24
C VAL A 315 11.49 -5.07 15.76
N TYR A 316 12.09 -6.22 15.46
CA TYR A 316 12.22 -6.75 14.11
C TYR A 316 10.87 -7.04 13.45
N ASP A 317 9.96 -7.73 14.15
CA ASP A 317 8.64 -8.07 13.64
C ASP A 317 7.81 -6.82 13.35
N ARG A 318 7.83 -5.82 14.25
CA ARG A 318 7.11 -4.56 14.04
C ARG A 318 7.67 -3.72 12.90
N LEU A 319 8.99 -3.69 12.73
CA LEU A 319 9.60 -3.07 11.55
C LEU A 319 9.08 -3.73 10.27
N SER A 320 9.08 -5.06 10.21
CA SER A 320 8.55 -5.81 9.05
C SER A 320 7.09 -5.48 8.77
N GLU A 321 6.27 -5.43 9.82
CA GLU A 321 4.86 -5.08 9.74
C GLU A 321 4.64 -3.64 9.21
N TYR A 322 5.36 -2.65 9.73
CA TYR A 322 5.24 -1.26 9.26
C TYR A 322 5.66 -1.09 7.81
N LEU A 323 6.73 -1.78 7.38
CA LEU A 323 7.16 -1.76 5.98
C LEU A 323 6.08 -2.36 5.07
N ALA A 324 5.50 -3.51 5.44
CA ALA A 324 4.41 -4.13 4.68
C ALA A 324 3.16 -3.24 4.61
N LYS A 325 2.68 -2.76 5.76
CA LYS A 325 1.50 -1.88 5.84
C LYS A 325 1.68 -0.56 5.11
N SER A 326 2.89 -0.01 5.08
CA SER A 326 3.14 1.24 4.36
C SER A 326 2.92 1.12 2.86
N LYS A 327 3.21 -0.06 2.28
CA LYS A 327 2.94 -0.36 0.89
C LYS A 327 1.44 -0.49 0.63
N GLU A 328 0.74 -1.23 1.49
CA GLU A 328 -0.72 -1.40 1.39
C GLU A 328 -1.46 -0.07 1.49
N MET A 329 -1.11 0.78 2.46
CA MET A 329 -1.75 2.08 2.64
C MET A 329 -1.64 2.98 1.41
N LYS A 330 -0.49 3.00 0.73
CA LYS A 330 -0.34 3.78 -0.50
C LYS A 330 -1.29 3.31 -1.59
N THR A 331 -1.34 2.00 -1.81
CA THR A 331 -2.22 1.39 -2.81
C THR A 331 -3.69 1.64 -2.49
N GLU A 332 -4.09 1.49 -1.22
CA GLU A 332 -5.45 1.80 -0.75
C GLU A 332 -5.80 3.28 -1.01
N ARG A 333 -4.91 4.22 -0.63
CA ARG A 333 -5.14 5.66 -0.83
C ARG A 333 -5.19 6.06 -2.30
N ALA A 334 -4.35 5.45 -3.14
CA ALA A 334 -4.42 5.65 -4.58
C ALA A 334 -5.77 5.17 -5.15
N ALA A 335 -6.26 4.01 -4.69
CA ALA A 335 -7.55 3.47 -5.10
C ALA A 335 -8.72 4.35 -4.64
N ASP A 336 -8.69 4.89 -3.42
CA ASP A 336 -9.70 5.82 -2.90
C ASP A 336 -9.77 7.10 -3.76
N LEU A 337 -8.62 7.72 -4.03
CA LEU A 337 -8.52 8.92 -4.87
C LEU A 337 -9.04 8.66 -6.29
N TYR A 338 -8.70 7.50 -6.85
CA TYR A 338 -9.19 7.08 -8.16
C TYR A 338 -10.72 6.91 -8.18
N ALA A 339 -11.26 6.14 -7.23
CA ALA A 339 -12.70 5.88 -7.15
C ALA A 339 -13.50 7.17 -6.98
N ASP A 340 -12.99 8.11 -6.18
CA ASP A 340 -13.63 9.42 -5.99
C ASP A 340 -13.55 10.31 -7.23
N ALA A 341 -12.41 10.32 -7.94
CA ALA A 341 -12.26 11.03 -9.20
C ALA A 341 -13.23 10.47 -10.26
N VAL A 342 -13.30 9.15 -10.43
CA VAL A 342 -14.21 8.51 -11.40
C VAL A 342 -15.67 8.82 -11.08
N ARG A 343 -16.11 8.66 -9.83
CA ARG A 343 -17.48 8.99 -9.41
C ARG A 343 -17.85 10.43 -9.72
N THR A 344 -16.93 11.36 -9.48
CA THR A 344 -17.15 12.80 -9.76
C THR A 344 -17.23 13.08 -11.26
N LEU A 345 -16.37 12.42 -12.07
CA LEU A 345 -16.36 12.57 -13.52
C LEU A 345 -17.62 11.97 -14.17
N ASP A 346 -18.10 10.83 -13.68
CA ASP A 346 -19.34 10.19 -14.18
C ASP A 346 -20.58 11.05 -13.88
N GLY A 347 -20.60 11.74 -12.75
CA GLY A 347 -21.66 12.68 -12.36
C GLY A 347 -21.45 14.12 -12.83
N ILE A 348 -20.49 14.39 -13.73
CA ILE A 348 -20.06 15.77 -14.01
C ILE A 348 -21.19 16.66 -14.55
N SER A 349 -22.16 16.07 -15.26
CA SER A 349 -23.32 16.78 -15.81
C SER A 349 -24.31 17.28 -14.75
N GLU A 350 -24.28 16.72 -13.54
CA GLU A 350 -25.16 17.14 -12.44
C GLU A 350 -24.69 18.43 -11.77
N PHE A 351 -23.40 18.79 -11.94
CA PHE A 351 -22.86 20.04 -11.43
C PHE A 351 -23.29 21.22 -12.31
N ALA A 352 -23.43 22.40 -11.69
CA ALA A 352 -23.65 23.63 -12.44
C ALA A 352 -22.50 23.88 -13.44
N GLU A 353 -22.84 24.28 -14.66
CA GLU A 353 -21.91 24.45 -15.80
C GLU A 353 -20.62 25.16 -15.43
N LYS A 354 -20.74 26.22 -14.62
CA LYS A 354 -19.63 27.08 -14.20
C LYS A 354 -18.50 26.33 -13.49
N ILE A 355 -18.83 25.28 -12.74
CA ILE A 355 -17.87 24.54 -11.93
C ILE A 355 -17.48 23.21 -12.57
N GLN A 356 -18.12 22.78 -13.67
CA GLN A 356 -17.85 21.45 -14.24
C GLN A 356 -16.36 21.29 -14.61
N VAL A 357 -15.78 22.26 -15.33
CA VAL A 357 -14.35 22.23 -15.69
C VAL A 357 -13.45 22.29 -14.44
N GLU A 358 -13.82 23.11 -13.44
CA GLU A 358 -13.09 23.19 -12.17
C GLU A 358 -13.09 21.84 -11.43
N ARG A 359 -14.24 21.16 -11.36
CA ARG A 359 -14.37 19.83 -10.76
C ARG A 359 -13.55 18.78 -11.51
N MET A 360 -13.51 18.84 -12.85
CA MET A 360 -12.67 17.94 -13.64
C MET A 360 -11.18 18.18 -13.40
N LEU A 361 -10.74 19.43 -13.24
CA LEU A 361 -9.36 19.77 -12.88
C LEU A 361 -8.98 19.23 -11.49
N VAL A 362 -9.88 19.34 -10.52
CA VAL A 362 -9.70 18.71 -9.20
C VAL A 362 -9.57 17.18 -9.33
N CYS A 363 -10.38 16.54 -10.18
CA CYS A 363 -10.27 15.10 -10.44
C CYS A 363 -8.94 14.74 -11.10
N LYS A 364 -8.43 15.57 -12.02
CA LYS A 364 -7.07 15.42 -12.57
C LYS A 364 -6.02 15.44 -11.46
N THR A 365 -6.09 16.38 -10.51
CA THR A 365 -5.17 16.41 -9.37
C THR A 365 -5.26 15.14 -8.53
N LYS A 366 -6.47 14.63 -8.26
CA LYS A 366 -6.66 13.33 -7.57
C LYS A 366 -5.99 12.18 -8.31
N LEU A 367 -6.16 12.11 -9.64
CA LEU A 367 -5.54 11.08 -10.48
C LEU A 367 -4.02 11.20 -10.51
N GLN A 368 -3.46 12.41 -10.53
CA GLN A 368 -2.01 12.64 -10.45
C GLN A 368 -1.44 12.16 -9.12
N LEU A 369 -2.10 12.48 -8.00
CA LEU A 369 -1.70 12.01 -6.68
C LEU A 369 -1.84 10.50 -6.55
N ALA A 370 -2.92 9.91 -7.07
CA ALA A 370 -3.09 8.46 -7.13
C ALA A 370 -1.95 7.79 -7.92
N ALA A 371 -1.55 8.37 -9.06
CA ALA A 371 -0.45 7.85 -9.88
C ALA A 371 0.91 7.99 -9.20
N GLN A 372 1.10 9.01 -8.35
CA GLN A 372 2.32 9.17 -7.56
C GLN A 372 2.38 8.16 -6.41
N LEU A 373 1.26 7.89 -5.75
CA LEU A 373 1.16 6.93 -4.64
C LEU A 373 1.27 5.47 -5.09
N ASP A 374 0.64 5.12 -6.22
CA ASP A 374 0.72 3.80 -6.83
C ASP A 374 1.05 3.90 -8.33
N PRO A 375 2.35 4.04 -8.67
CA PRO A 375 2.80 4.11 -10.06
C PRO A 375 2.59 2.82 -10.85
N ALA A 376 2.17 1.70 -10.24
CA ALA A 376 1.88 0.46 -10.95
C ALA A 376 0.40 0.33 -11.36
N ASN A 377 -0.47 1.21 -10.85
CA ASN A 377 -1.91 1.15 -11.08
C ASN A 377 -2.29 1.48 -12.54
N ALA A 378 -2.60 0.45 -13.33
CA ALA A 378 -2.96 0.61 -14.74
C ALA A 378 -4.24 1.45 -14.96
N PRO A 379 -5.36 1.21 -14.24
CA PRO A 379 -6.56 2.05 -14.36
C PRO A 379 -6.32 3.55 -14.10
N VAL A 380 -5.52 3.89 -13.10
CA VAL A 380 -5.16 5.30 -12.81
C VAL A 380 -4.41 5.92 -13.98
N LYS A 381 -3.41 5.22 -14.54
CA LYS A 381 -2.63 5.70 -15.68
C LYS A 381 -3.48 5.92 -16.93
N GLU A 382 -4.34 4.96 -17.24
CA GLU A 382 -5.25 5.04 -18.38
C GLU A 382 -6.18 6.25 -18.24
N ARG A 383 -6.82 6.41 -17.08
CA ARG A 383 -7.72 7.54 -16.84
C ARG A 383 -6.99 8.88 -16.87
N LEU A 384 -5.80 8.97 -16.28
CA LEU A 384 -4.98 10.18 -16.28
C LEU A 384 -4.54 10.57 -17.70
N ALA A 385 -4.27 9.61 -18.58
CA ALA A 385 -3.91 9.89 -19.97
C ALA A 385 -5.06 10.51 -20.79
N GLY A 386 -6.31 10.17 -20.46
CA GLY A 386 -7.51 10.67 -21.16
C GLY A 386 -8.10 11.98 -20.61
N VAL A 387 -7.87 12.28 -19.32
CA VAL A 387 -8.61 13.36 -18.63
C VAL A 387 -8.41 14.75 -19.25
N ASP A 388 -7.24 15.05 -19.80
CA ASP A 388 -6.98 16.36 -20.43
C ASP A 388 -7.79 16.56 -21.72
N ALA A 389 -7.96 15.50 -22.51
CA ALA A 389 -8.80 15.54 -23.70
C ALA A 389 -10.29 15.69 -23.32
N GLU A 390 -10.72 15.01 -22.25
CA GLU A 390 -12.08 15.15 -21.71
C GLU A 390 -12.35 16.58 -21.20
N ILE A 391 -11.41 17.17 -20.46
CA ILE A 391 -11.50 18.56 -19.98
C ILE A 391 -11.61 19.53 -21.15
N ALA A 392 -10.74 19.40 -22.15
CA ALA A 392 -10.77 20.25 -23.34
C ALA A 392 -12.09 20.10 -24.12
N SER A 393 -12.51 18.86 -24.34
CA SER A 393 -13.77 18.54 -25.03
C SER A 393 -14.98 19.12 -24.29
N ARG A 394 -15.04 18.98 -22.96
CA ARG A 394 -16.14 19.53 -22.16
C ARG A 394 -16.15 21.05 -22.20
N SER A 395 -14.98 21.69 -22.08
CA SER A 395 -14.83 23.14 -22.19
C SER A 395 -15.35 23.66 -23.55
N THR A 396 -14.94 23.03 -24.66
CA THR A 396 -15.45 23.38 -26.01
C THR A 396 -16.95 23.13 -26.14
N THR A 397 -17.46 22.04 -25.57
CA THR A 397 -18.89 21.72 -25.60
C THR A 397 -19.71 22.77 -24.86
N LEU A 398 -19.28 23.18 -23.66
CA LEU A 398 -19.93 24.24 -22.89
C LEU A 398 -19.92 25.58 -23.63
N GLU A 399 -18.80 26.00 -24.22
CA GLU A 399 -18.74 27.24 -25.01
C GLU A 399 -19.68 27.18 -26.21
N LYS A 400 -19.76 26.05 -26.91
CA LYS A 400 -20.70 25.83 -28.01
C LYS A 400 -22.16 25.89 -27.53
N GLU A 401 -22.49 25.23 -26.42
CA GLU A 401 -23.83 25.28 -25.82
C GLU A 401 -24.20 26.73 -25.43
N ILE A 402 -23.26 27.50 -24.88
CA ILE A 402 -23.42 28.92 -24.53
C ILE A 402 -23.68 29.78 -25.79
N ASP A 403 -22.97 29.50 -26.89
CA ASP A 403 -23.11 30.21 -28.17
C ASP A 403 -24.45 29.95 -28.87
N GLU A 404 -24.93 28.72 -28.77
CA GLU A 404 -26.18 28.26 -29.40
C GLU A 404 -27.43 28.75 -28.65
N ARG A 405 -27.30 29.11 -27.37
CA ARG A 405 -28.43 29.62 -26.56
C ARG A 405 -28.93 30.97 -27.06
N VAL A 406 -30.25 31.10 -27.08
CA VAL A 406 -30.97 32.32 -27.46
C VAL A 406 -31.94 32.67 -26.34
N TRP A 407 -32.03 33.96 -26.00
CA TRP A 407 -33.02 34.42 -25.04
C TRP A 407 -34.42 34.26 -25.62
N ALA A 408 -35.21 33.37 -25.02
CA ALA A 408 -36.59 33.19 -25.40
C ALA A 408 -37.45 34.33 -24.79
N GLY A 409 -38.53 34.67 -25.50
CA GLY A 409 -39.56 35.56 -24.94
C GLY A 409 -40.32 34.90 -23.78
N HIS A 410 -41.37 35.59 -23.31
CA HIS A 410 -42.31 35.02 -22.34
C HIS A 410 -42.91 33.70 -22.83
N SER A 411 -43.21 32.81 -21.88
CA SER A 411 -43.84 31.53 -22.16
C SER A 411 -45.18 31.74 -22.89
N PRO A 412 -45.38 31.16 -24.09
CA PRO A 412 -46.62 31.33 -24.84
C PRO A 412 -47.81 30.65 -24.15
N THR A 413 -47.56 29.77 -23.19
CA THR A 413 -48.56 29.03 -22.42
C THR A 413 -48.89 29.70 -21.09
N PHE A 414 -48.44 30.93 -20.84
CA PHE A 414 -48.84 31.65 -19.64
C PHE A 414 -50.34 31.99 -19.69
N GLN A 415 -51.13 31.32 -18.84
CA GLN A 415 -52.59 31.53 -18.72
C GLN A 415 -52.99 32.09 -17.34
N GLY A 416 -52.03 32.63 -16.59
CA GLY A 416 -52.26 33.19 -15.26
C GLY A 416 -52.91 34.59 -15.31
N PRO A 417 -53.43 35.09 -14.17
CA PRO A 417 -53.88 36.47 -14.08
C PRO A 417 -52.72 37.45 -14.26
N GLY A 418 -53.02 38.60 -14.87
CA GLY A 418 -52.02 39.60 -15.30
C GLY A 418 -51.49 39.35 -16.72
N SER A 419 -50.77 40.31 -17.29
CA SER A 419 -49.99 40.08 -18.51
C SER A 419 -48.56 39.67 -18.15
N ALA A 420 -47.95 38.81 -18.97
CA ALA A 420 -46.57 38.38 -18.75
C ALA A 420 -45.60 39.56 -18.71
N ASP A 421 -45.80 40.58 -19.57
CA ASP A 421 -44.99 41.79 -19.59
C ASP A 421 -45.11 42.60 -18.29
N ALA A 422 -46.32 42.76 -17.74
CA ALA A 422 -46.53 43.50 -16.50
C ALA A 422 -45.88 42.77 -15.31
N LEU A 423 -46.03 41.45 -15.24
CA LEU A 423 -45.40 40.64 -14.20
C LEU A 423 -43.87 40.64 -14.32
N ALA A 424 -43.33 40.63 -15.54
CA ALA A 424 -41.89 40.74 -15.77
C ALA A 424 -41.34 42.11 -15.33
N ALA A 425 -42.07 43.20 -15.59
CA ALA A 425 -41.70 44.54 -15.12
C ALA A 425 -41.67 44.63 -13.59
N GLU A 426 -42.64 44.04 -12.92
CA GLU A 426 -42.68 43.96 -11.46
C GLU A 426 -41.55 43.08 -10.89
N ALA A 427 -41.21 41.99 -11.57
CA ALA A 427 -40.06 41.16 -11.23
C ALA A 427 -38.74 41.92 -11.37
N VAL A 428 -38.57 42.74 -12.41
CA VAL A 428 -37.41 43.63 -12.59
C VAL A 428 -37.29 44.60 -11.41
N THR A 429 -38.40 45.25 -11.04
CA THR A 429 -38.45 46.17 -9.89
C THR A 429 -38.05 45.45 -8.60
N TYR A 430 -38.61 44.26 -8.37
CA TYR A 430 -38.29 43.45 -7.20
C TYR A 430 -36.80 43.06 -7.13
N LEU A 431 -36.22 42.54 -8.21
CA LEU A 431 -34.82 42.10 -8.25
C LEU A 431 -33.85 43.27 -8.04
N LYS A 432 -34.15 44.45 -8.60
CA LYS A 432 -33.36 45.67 -8.37
C LYS A 432 -33.42 46.14 -6.92
N ASN A 433 -34.62 46.16 -6.34
CA ASN A 433 -34.82 46.63 -4.96
C ASN A 433 -34.25 45.67 -3.90
N THR A 434 -34.14 44.38 -4.21
CA THR A 434 -33.58 43.37 -3.30
C THR A 434 -32.06 43.25 -3.38
N GLY A 435 -31.39 44.11 -4.15
CA GLY A 435 -29.94 44.20 -4.18
C GLY A 435 -29.24 43.10 -4.95
N TRP A 436 -29.94 42.38 -5.85
CA TRP A 436 -29.32 41.34 -6.68
C TRP A 436 -28.16 41.88 -7.52
N GLU A 437 -28.18 43.14 -7.91
CA GLU A 437 -27.11 43.77 -8.69
C GLU A 437 -25.88 44.18 -7.86
N ALA A 438 -25.95 44.14 -6.53
CA ALA A 438 -24.94 44.77 -5.66
C ALA A 438 -23.75 43.86 -5.30
N ASN A 439 -23.93 42.53 -5.22
CA ASN A 439 -22.87 41.62 -4.76
C ASN A 439 -23.03 40.16 -5.25
N PRO A 440 -22.19 39.66 -6.17
CA PRO A 440 -21.21 40.40 -6.97
C PRO A 440 -21.91 41.40 -7.92
N PRO A 441 -21.22 42.49 -8.33
CA PRO A 441 -21.77 43.45 -9.27
C PRO A 441 -22.24 42.79 -10.56
N LYS A 442 -23.52 42.97 -10.90
CA LYS A 442 -24.12 42.45 -12.12
C LYS A 442 -25.22 43.38 -12.62
N GLU A 443 -25.47 43.39 -13.92
CA GLU A 443 -26.50 44.23 -14.55
C GLU A 443 -27.64 43.34 -15.03
N LEU A 444 -28.86 43.56 -14.55
CA LEU A 444 -30.04 42.86 -15.02
C LEU A 444 -30.38 43.30 -16.45
N LEU A 445 -30.27 42.37 -17.40
CA LEU A 445 -30.52 42.64 -18.82
C LEU A 445 -31.99 42.43 -19.20
N ALA A 446 -32.60 41.32 -18.75
CA ALA A 446 -33.99 40.98 -19.07
C ALA A 446 -34.58 40.00 -18.03
N VAL A 447 -35.91 39.94 -17.99
CA VAL A 447 -36.69 38.98 -17.20
C VAL A 447 -37.77 38.39 -18.08
N ARG A 448 -38.00 37.08 -17.99
CA ARG A 448 -39.12 36.41 -18.67
C ARG A 448 -39.92 35.53 -17.72
N ILE A 449 -41.23 35.44 -17.96
CA ILE A 449 -42.11 34.47 -17.31
C ILE A 449 -41.96 33.12 -18.00
N VAL A 450 -41.57 32.08 -17.25
CA VAL A 450 -41.23 30.76 -17.80
C VAL A 450 -42.43 29.83 -17.84
N GLY A 451 -43.40 30.03 -16.95
CA GLY A 451 -44.57 29.16 -16.85
C GLY A 451 -45.71 29.77 -16.05
N PRO A 452 -46.82 29.02 -15.89
CA PRO A 452 -47.94 29.47 -15.09
C PRO A 452 -47.55 29.62 -13.61
N TRP A 453 -48.39 30.30 -12.85
CA TRP A 453 -48.29 30.32 -11.40
C TRP A 453 -48.31 28.90 -10.84
N THR A 454 -47.50 28.65 -9.82
CA THR A 454 -47.50 27.39 -9.09
C THR A 454 -47.72 27.64 -7.61
N ASN A 455 -48.07 26.58 -6.89
CA ASN A 455 -48.31 26.69 -5.46
C ASN A 455 -46.98 26.94 -4.73
N GLY A 456 -46.97 27.92 -3.82
CA GLY A 456 -45.78 28.27 -3.05
C GLY A 456 -45.68 27.50 -1.73
N ASP A 457 -45.26 28.20 -0.68
CA ASP A 457 -45.06 27.62 0.65
C ASP A 457 -46.37 27.15 1.27
N LYS A 458 -46.25 26.15 2.16
CA LYS A 458 -47.35 25.67 3.01
C LYS A 458 -47.12 26.09 4.46
N ASN A 459 -48.20 26.37 5.18
CA ASN A 459 -48.17 26.50 6.64
C ASN A 459 -48.08 25.13 7.34
N LEU A 460 -48.02 25.12 8.68
CA LEU A 460 -47.97 23.90 9.49
C LEU A 460 -49.19 22.98 9.31
N LEU A 461 -50.30 23.50 8.78
CA LEU A 461 -51.52 22.74 8.49
C LEU A 461 -51.55 22.20 7.04
N GLY A 462 -50.49 22.42 6.27
CA GLY A 462 -50.38 21.96 4.88
C GLY A 462 -51.10 22.86 3.87
N GLU A 463 -51.64 24.00 4.29
CA GLU A 463 -52.33 24.95 3.41
C GLU A 463 -51.33 25.90 2.76
N PHE A 464 -51.48 26.15 1.45
CA PHE A 464 -50.66 27.13 0.75
C PHE A 464 -50.89 28.53 1.30
N ILE A 465 -49.82 29.30 1.56
CA ILE A 465 -49.89 30.68 2.07
C ILE A 465 -49.55 31.74 1.03
N ASN A 466 -48.86 31.35 -0.04
CA ASN A 466 -48.53 32.20 -1.17
C ASN A 466 -48.52 31.39 -2.47
N TYR A 467 -48.40 32.09 -3.59
CA TYR A 467 -48.14 31.51 -4.90
C TYR A 467 -46.74 31.89 -5.35
N GLN A 468 -46.16 31.07 -6.23
CA GLN A 468 -44.86 31.35 -6.81
C GLN A 468 -44.97 31.51 -8.33
N LEU A 469 -44.28 32.53 -8.84
CA LEU A 469 -44.16 32.84 -10.25
C LEU A 469 -42.80 32.36 -10.75
N PRO A 470 -42.75 31.33 -11.62
CA PRO A 470 -41.50 30.89 -12.21
C PRO A 470 -41.04 31.91 -13.26
N ILE A 471 -39.86 32.50 -13.04
CA ILE A 471 -39.24 33.45 -13.95
C ILE A 471 -37.80 33.02 -14.26
N GLU A 472 -37.27 33.51 -15.35
CA GLU A 472 -35.85 33.54 -15.62
C GLU A 472 -35.40 34.99 -15.68
N ALA A 473 -34.29 35.30 -15.04
CA ALA A 473 -33.69 36.62 -15.06
C ALA A 473 -32.24 36.49 -15.52
N VAL A 474 -31.89 37.27 -16.54
CA VAL A 474 -30.56 37.24 -17.15
C VAL A 474 -29.76 38.46 -16.73
N PHE A 475 -28.58 38.21 -16.17
CA PHE A 475 -27.68 39.23 -15.68
C PHE A 475 -26.36 39.20 -16.44
N ARG A 476 -25.89 40.37 -16.90
CA ARG A 476 -24.52 40.55 -17.33
C ARG A 476 -23.62 40.56 -16.10
N MET A 477 -22.62 39.67 -16.10
CA MET A 477 -21.64 39.60 -15.03
C MET A 477 -20.56 40.67 -15.26
N LYS A 478 -20.23 41.49 -14.26
CA LYS A 478 -19.26 42.60 -14.40
C LYS A 478 -17.81 42.21 -14.01
N GLY A 479 -17.41 40.99 -14.38
CA GLY A 479 -16.06 40.48 -14.13
C GLY A 479 -15.19 40.55 -15.38
N PRO A 480 -13.87 40.79 -15.29
CA PRO A 480 -13.00 40.90 -16.45
C PRO A 480 -13.03 39.66 -17.37
N ALA A 481 -13.16 38.46 -16.78
CA ALA A 481 -13.20 37.21 -17.54
C ALA A 481 -14.54 37.02 -18.27
N GLU A 482 -15.65 37.38 -17.62
CA GLU A 482 -16.99 37.26 -18.16
C GLU A 482 -17.29 38.33 -19.21
N GLU A 483 -16.87 39.57 -18.97
CA GLU A 483 -17.04 40.68 -19.93
C GLU A 483 -16.24 40.43 -21.21
N ALA A 484 -15.00 39.93 -21.11
CA ALA A 484 -14.18 39.59 -22.27
C ALA A 484 -14.81 38.49 -23.15
N LYS A 485 -15.65 37.63 -22.57
CA LYS A 485 -16.35 36.54 -23.25
C LYS A 485 -17.82 36.87 -23.58
N ASP A 486 -18.26 38.11 -23.37
CA ASP A 486 -19.67 38.51 -23.54
C ASP A 486 -20.63 37.59 -22.77
N LEU A 487 -20.30 37.18 -21.54
CA LEU A 487 -21.13 36.22 -20.78
C LEU A 487 -22.23 36.93 -19.98
N ALA A 488 -23.44 36.39 -20.09
CA ALA A 488 -24.56 36.64 -19.20
C ALA A 488 -24.94 35.34 -18.49
N ARG A 489 -25.32 35.45 -17.21
CA ARG A 489 -25.82 34.34 -16.41
C ARG A 489 -27.32 34.46 -16.26
N VAL A 490 -28.03 33.41 -16.66
CA VAL A 490 -29.46 33.27 -16.42
C VAL A 490 -29.66 32.55 -15.10
N PHE A 491 -30.53 33.10 -14.26
CA PHE A 491 -30.97 32.48 -13.03
C PHE A 491 -32.44 32.13 -13.16
N GLU A 492 -32.76 30.90 -12.80
CA GLU A 492 -34.12 30.42 -12.68
C GLU A 492 -34.62 30.77 -11.28
N PHE A 493 -35.64 31.62 -11.21
CA PHE A 493 -36.23 32.10 -9.98
C PHE A 493 -37.65 31.62 -9.81
N SER A 494 -38.04 31.40 -8.56
CA SER A 494 -39.44 31.44 -8.13
C SER A 494 -39.65 32.68 -7.29
N LEU A 495 -40.48 33.62 -7.76
CA LEU A 495 -40.88 34.80 -6.98
C LEU A 495 -42.17 34.50 -6.22
N TYR A 496 -42.14 34.68 -4.90
CA TYR A 496 -43.27 34.36 -4.03
C TYR A 496 -44.11 35.60 -3.76
N THR A 497 -45.42 35.47 -3.83
CA THR A 497 -46.36 36.54 -3.45
C THR A 497 -46.36 36.75 -1.93
N GLN A 498 -46.87 37.89 -1.46
CA GLN A 498 -47.05 38.12 -0.03
C GLN A 498 -48.18 37.26 0.55
N ASP A 499 -49.30 37.16 -0.17
CA ASP A 499 -50.50 36.44 0.24
C ASP A 499 -50.94 35.42 -0.82
N LYS A 500 -52.07 34.72 -0.57
CA LYS A 500 -52.73 33.79 -1.51
C LYS A 500 -53.43 34.52 -2.69
N VAL A 501 -52.74 35.49 -3.30
CA VAL A 501 -53.21 36.26 -4.46
C VAL A 501 -52.17 36.13 -5.56
N TYR A 502 -52.61 35.82 -6.78
CA TYR A 502 -51.75 35.69 -7.96
C TYR A 502 -51.34 37.06 -8.53
N SER A 503 -50.75 37.91 -7.68
CA SER A 503 -50.28 39.24 -8.07
C SER A 503 -49.10 39.69 -7.20
N PRO A 504 -48.22 40.57 -7.72
CA PRO A 504 -47.28 41.32 -6.90
C PRO A 504 -48.01 42.17 -5.83
N PRO A 505 -47.32 42.64 -4.78
CA PRO A 505 -45.87 42.60 -4.58
C PRO A 505 -45.32 41.22 -4.19
N PHE A 506 -44.05 40.98 -4.54
CA PHE A 506 -43.32 39.77 -4.17
C PHE A 506 -42.67 39.91 -2.79
N SER A 507 -42.69 38.84 -2.00
CA SER A 507 -42.15 38.79 -0.62
C SER A 507 -40.72 38.25 -0.57
N LYS A 508 -40.43 37.21 -1.34
CA LYS A 508 -39.12 36.53 -1.40
C LYS A 508 -38.87 35.92 -2.78
N SER A 509 -37.63 35.51 -3.04
CA SER A 509 -37.26 34.70 -4.20
C SER A 509 -36.47 33.45 -3.80
N ALA A 510 -36.58 32.40 -4.59
CA ALA A 510 -35.73 31.21 -4.51
C ALA A 510 -35.04 30.96 -5.85
N ILE A 511 -33.75 30.60 -5.83
CA ILE A 511 -33.01 30.17 -7.02
C ILE A 511 -33.19 28.68 -7.18
N LEU A 512 -33.62 28.24 -8.36
CA LEU A 512 -33.76 26.82 -8.70
C LEU A 512 -32.56 26.30 -9.51
N GLY A 513 -31.96 27.17 -10.31
CA GLY A 513 -30.87 26.81 -11.21
C GLY A 513 -30.22 28.04 -11.83
N SER A 514 -29.14 27.81 -12.58
CA SER A 514 -28.53 28.86 -13.39
C SER A 514 -27.70 28.28 -14.52
N TRP A 515 -27.64 29.00 -15.63
CA TRP A 515 -26.87 28.62 -16.82
C TRP A 515 -26.31 29.88 -17.49
N TYR A 516 -25.36 29.72 -18.42
CA TYR A 516 -24.75 30.85 -19.14
C TYR A 516 -25.25 30.99 -20.58
N MET A 517 -25.21 32.22 -21.08
CA MET A 517 -25.39 32.53 -22.50
C MET A 517 -24.57 33.76 -22.89
N ARG A 518 -24.51 34.07 -24.19
CA ARG A 518 -23.93 35.34 -24.64
C ARG A 518 -24.86 36.51 -24.32
N ALA A 519 -24.35 37.57 -23.69
CA ALA A 519 -25.13 38.75 -23.34
C ALA A 519 -25.69 39.45 -24.61
N SER A 520 -24.94 39.43 -25.71
CA SER A 520 -25.41 39.89 -27.03
C SER A 520 -26.64 39.14 -27.55
N LYS A 521 -26.88 37.89 -27.12
CA LYS A 521 -28.05 37.09 -27.51
C LYS A 521 -29.30 37.42 -26.70
N VAL A 522 -29.18 38.22 -25.64
CA VAL A 522 -30.32 38.72 -24.85
C VAL A 522 -31.02 39.86 -25.58
N ALA A 523 -30.24 40.75 -26.21
CA ALA A 523 -30.78 41.92 -26.91
C ALA A 523 -31.51 41.58 -28.23
N ALA A 524 -31.26 40.40 -28.80
CA ALA A 524 -31.86 39.96 -30.06
C ALA A 524 -33.26 39.29 -29.90
N GLY A 525 -33.63 38.89 -28.68
CA GLY A 525 -34.93 38.29 -28.36
C GLY A 525 -35.83 39.33 -27.69
N GLY A 526 -36.70 39.98 -28.47
CA GLY A 526 -37.47 41.15 -28.03
C GLY A 526 -38.33 40.95 -26.78
N ALA A 527 -38.27 41.95 -25.88
CA ALA A 527 -39.40 42.75 -25.40
C ALA A 527 -38.90 43.67 -24.28
N GLY A 528 -38.91 44.98 -24.54
CA GLY A 528 -38.48 46.01 -23.59
C GLY A 528 -38.13 47.36 -24.23
N GLY A 529 -38.66 47.67 -25.42
CA GLY A 529 -38.52 48.97 -26.07
C GLY A 529 -39.81 49.27 -26.83
N ALA A 530 -40.52 50.30 -26.40
CA ALA A 530 -41.82 50.71 -26.91
C ALA A 530 -41.80 51.15 -28.39
N ALA A 531 -42.97 51.01 -29.02
CA ALA A 531 -43.43 51.61 -30.28
C ALA A 531 -43.01 50.94 -31.61
N GLY A 532 -44.01 50.42 -32.34
CA GLY A 532 -43.93 50.16 -33.78
C GLY A 532 -44.58 48.86 -34.21
N ALA A 533 -45.86 48.91 -34.57
CA ALA A 533 -46.56 47.81 -35.22
C ALA A 533 -45.89 47.42 -36.56
N GLY A 534 -45.51 46.16 -36.69
CA GLY A 534 -45.07 45.52 -37.93
C GLY A 534 -45.03 43.99 -37.75
N PRO A 535 -45.51 43.20 -38.72
CA PRO A 535 -45.67 41.77 -38.54
C PRO A 535 -44.29 41.06 -38.55
N SER A 536 -43.96 40.45 -37.41
CA SER A 536 -43.11 39.26 -37.22
C SER A 536 -41.91 39.08 -38.17
N GLY A 537 -40.72 39.38 -37.64
CA GLY A 537 -39.44 39.32 -38.34
C GLY A 537 -38.84 37.92 -38.50
N GLY A 538 -37.88 37.85 -39.44
CA GLY A 538 -36.83 36.82 -39.57
C GLY A 538 -37.25 35.42 -40.03
N TRP A 539 -38.32 34.87 -39.45
CA TRP A 539 -38.78 33.51 -39.73
C TRP A 539 -39.72 33.42 -40.94
N GLY A 540 -40.38 34.51 -41.32
CA GLY A 540 -41.22 34.57 -42.52
C GLY A 540 -40.43 34.31 -43.80
N LEU A 541 -39.25 34.91 -43.95
CA LEU A 541 -38.43 34.72 -45.14
C LEU A 541 -37.90 33.28 -45.26
N PHE A 542 -37.44 32.69 -44.15
CA PHE A 542 -36.95 31.31 -44.15
C PHE A 542 -38.07 30.31 -44.42
N ALA A 543 -39.25 30.51 -43.81
CA ALA A 543 -40.43 29.68 -44.08
C ALA A 543 -40.88 29.80 -45.55
N ILE A 544 -40.90 31.01 -46.12
CA ILE A 544 -41.24 31.25 -47.53
C ILE A 544 -40.21 30.61 -48.47
N VAL A 545 -38.92 30.79 -48.21
CA VAL A 545 -37.84 30.21 -49.05
C VAL A 545 -37.87 28.69 -48.98
N PHE A 546 -38.06 28.11 -47.80
CA PHE A 546 -38.08 26.66 -47.63
C PHE A 546 -39.33 26.03 -48.24
N TRP A 547 -40.50 26.67 -48.07
CA TRP A 547 -41.74 26.27 -48.72
C TRP A 547 -41.65 26.34 -50.25
N LEU A 548 -41.11 27.44 -50.78
CA LEU A 548 -40.92 27.62 -52.21
C LEU A 548 -39.92 26.59 -52.74
N GLY A 549 -38.85 26.32 -51.99
CA GLY A 549 -37.89 25.28 -52.29
C GLY A 549 -38.52 23.90 -52.38
N LEU A 550 -39.35 23.50 -51.40
CA LEU A 550 -40.07 22.23 -51.42
C LEU A 550 -41.05 22.13 -52.60
N ALA A 551 -41.78 23.20 -52.90
CA ALA A 551 -42.72 23.24 -54.01
C ALA A 551 -42.01 23.09 -55.38
N LEU A 552 -40.94 23.87 -55.59
CA LEU A 552 -40.15 23.81 -56.83
C LEU A 552 -39.46 22.47 -57.02
N VAL A 553 -38.96 21.87 -55.94
CA VAL A 553 -38.29 20.57 -56.00
C VAL A 553 -39.29 19.43 -56.21
N ASN A 554 -40.48 19.48 -55.62
CA ASN A 554 -41.55 18.56 -55.95
C ASN A 554 -41.97 18.66 -57.42
N LEU A 555 -42.08 19.88 -57.97
CA LEU A 555 -42.36 20.05 -59.39
C LEU A 555 -41.26 19.44 -60.27
N ALA A 556 -40.00 19.81 -60.03
CA ALA A 556 -38.86 19.32 -60.82
C ALA A 556 -38.70 17.79 -60.71
N ALA A 557 -38.80 17.24 -59.50
CA ALA A 557 -38.72 15.80 -59.28
C ALA A 557 -39.92 15.07 -59.92
N GLY A 558 -41.10 15.68 -59.87
CA GLY A 558 -42.31 15.17 -60.50
C GLY A 558 -42.20 15.10 -62.03
N PHE A 559 -41.70 16.16 -62.68
CA PHE A 559 -41.44 16.19 -64.13
C PHE A 559 -40.45 15.10 -64.56
N LEU A 560 -39.40 14.88 -63.77
CA LEU A 560 -38.36 13.88 -64.05
C LEU A 560 -38.81 12.44 -63.78
N ALA A 561 -39.60 12.21 -62.73
CA ALA A 561 -40.10 10.89 -62.38
C ALA A 561 -41.26 10.44 -63.30
N ALA A 562 -42.08 11.39 -63.78
CA ALA A 562 -43.16 11.14 -64.73
C ALA A 562 -42.74 11.27 -66.21
N GLU A 563 -41.45 11.45 -66.51
CA GLU A 563 -40.91 11.67 -67.87
C GLU A 563 -41.48 10.68 -68.93
N PRO A 564 -41.52 9.35 -68.69
CA PRO A 564 -42.02 8.41 -69.70
C PRO A 564 -43.48 8.65 -70.08
N LEU A 565 -44.30 9.09 -69.12
CA LEU A 565 -45.71 9.40 -69.36
C LEU A 565 -45.88 10.78 -70.00
N LEU A 566 -45.15 11.79 -69.52
CA LEU A 566 -45.24 13.15 -70.01
C LEU A 566 -44.78 13.25 -71.47
N THR A 567 -43.72 12.53 -71.83
CA THR A 567 -43.24 12.47 -73.22
C THR A 567 -44.24 11.77 -74.16
N ALA A 568 -44.96 10.76 -73.65
CA ALA A 568 -45.97 10.04 -74.44
C ALA A 568 -47.32 10.77 -74.54
N LYS A 569 -47.72 11.53 -73.51
CA LYS A 569 -49.08 12.08 -73.37
C LYS A 569 -49.16 13.61 -73.42
N ALA A 570 -48.06 14.32 -73.25
CA ALA A 570 -48.02 15.79 -73.25
C ALA A 570 -46.82 16.32 -74.06
N PRO A 571 -46.86 16.25 -75.41
CA PRO A 571 -45.78 16.72 -76.27
C PRO A 571 -45.25 18.14 -75.98
N PRO A 572 -46.07 19.14 -75.58
CA PRO A 572 -45.57 20.47 -75.22
C PRO A 572 -44.60 20.49 -74.03
N LEU A 573 -44.61 19.47 -73.16
CA LEU A 573 -43.74 19.38 -71.97
C LEU A 573 -42.41 18.67 -72.25
N VAL A 574 -42.25 18.05 -73.42
CA VAL A 574 -41.01 17.35 -73.83
C VAL A 574 -39.76 18.25 -73.78
N PRO A 575 -39.79 19.53 -74.20
CA PRO A 575 -38.63 20.41 -74.07
C PRO A 575 -38.21 20.62 -72.61
N VAL A 576 -39.19 20.70 -71.69
CA VAL A 576 -38.94 20.92 -70.26
C VAL A 576 -38.33 19.67 -69.62
N THR A 577 -38.86 18.48 -69.91
CA THR A 577 -38.28 17.23 -69.37
C THR A 577 -36.86 17.00 -69.90
N LYS A 578 -36.62 17.29 -71.20
CA LYS A 578 -35.28 17.19 -71.80
C LYS A 578 -34.29 18.18 -71.19
N ALA A 579 -34.73 19.40 -70.85
CA ALA A 579 -33.89 20.40 -70.18
C ALA A 579 -33.55 20.01 -68.74
N LEU A 580 -34.46 19.34 -68.03
CA LEU A 580 -34.25 18.88 -66.65
C LEU A 580 -33.46 17.56 -66.56
N ALA A 581 -33.46 16.72 -67.60
CA ALA A 581 -32.83 15.40 -67.59
C ALA A 581 -31.36 15.38 -67.11
N PRO A 582 -30.48 16.33 -67.49
CA PRO A 582 -29.11 16.38 -66.97
C PRO A 582 -29.02 16.61 -65.46
N LEU A 583 -30.05 17.22 -64.86
CA LEU A 583 -30.13 17.54 -63.43
C LEU A 583 -30.80 16.44 -62.62
N LYS A 584 -31.18 15.30 -63.24
CA LYS A 584 -31.98 14.24 -62.61
C LYS A 584 -31.46 13.82 -61.24
N VAL A 585 -30.18 13.53 -61.15
CA VAL A 585 -29.52 13.13 -59.89
C VAL A 585 -29.51 14.27 -58.87
N THR A 586 -29.15 15.48 -59.30
CA THR A 586 -29.06 16.67 -58.43
C THR A 586 -30.42 17.03 -57.84
N VAL A 587 -31.47 17.01 -58.67
CA VAL A 587 -32.86 17.22 -58.24
C VAL A 587 -33.29 16.10 -57.29
N GLY A 588 -32.91 14.84 -57.57
CA GLY A 588 -33.19 13.72 -56.68
C GLY A 588 -32.59 13.88 -55.28
N LEU A 589 -31.31 14.26 -55.20
CA LEU A 589 -30.63 14.53 -53.92
C LEU A 589 -31.24 15.73 -53.19
N ALA A 590 -31.56 16.81 -53.92
CA ALA A 590 -32.21 17.99 -53.35
C ALA A 590 -33.60 17.67 -52.79
N ALA A 591 -34.38 16.82 -53.48
CA ALA A 591 -35.71 16.38 -53.05
C ALA A 591 -35.65 15.56 -51.76
N MET A 592 -34.70 14.63 -51.64
CA MET A 592 -34.48 13.90 -50.39
C MET A 592 -34.04 14.81 -49.26
N ALA A 593 -33.10 15.74 -49.52
CA ALA A 593 -32.58 16.62 -48.49
C ALA A 593 -33.66 17.59 -47.99
N ILE A 594 -34.34 18.30 -48.89
CA ILE A 594 -35.37 19.28 -48.54
C ILE A 594 -36.59 18.57 -47.95
N GLY A 595 -37.04 17.46 -48.54
CA GLY A 595 -38.15 16.65 -48.00
C GLY A 595 -37.81 16.04 -46.62
N GLY A 596 -36.59 15.55 -46.43
CA GLY A 596 -36.12 15.00 -45.15
C GLY A 596 -35.99 16.06 -44.06
N ILE A 597 -35.43 17.24 -44.38
CA ILE A 597 -35.37 18.37 -43.44
C ILE A 597 -36.77 18.86 -43.09
N ALA A 598 -37.68 18.92 -44.07
CA ALA A 598 -39.07 19.31 -43.84
C ALA A 598 -39.78 18.32 -42.90
N PHE A 599 -39.56 17.02 -43.11
CA PHE A 599 -40.10 15.95 -42.28
C PHE A 599 -39.54 15.96 -40.86
N LEU A 600 -38.22 16.07 -40.71
CA LEU A 600 -37.60 16.19 -39.39
C LEU A 600 -38.08 17.43 -38.65
N ARG A 601 -38.27 18.56 -39.35
CA ARG A 601 -38.86 19.76 -38.77
C ARG A 601 -40.29 19.53 -38.29
N ALA A 602 -41.16 18.92 -39.10
CA ALA A 602 -42.54 18.62 -38.73
C ALA A 602 -42.62 17.65 -37.54
N LEU A 603 -41.74 16.64 -37.53
CA LEU A 603 -41.68 15.61 -36.48
C LEU A 603 -41.12 16.16 -35.16
N VAL A 604 -39.96 16.82 -35.20
CA VAL A 604 -39.19 17.20 -33.99
C VAL A 604 -39.66 18.52 -33.40
N LEU A 605 -39.97 19.52 -34.24
CA LEU A 605 -40.25 20.88 -33.76
C LEU A 605 -41.74 21.16 -33.54
N TYR A 606 -42.63 20.45 -34.25
CA TYR A 606 -44.07 20.74 -34.18
C TYR A 606 -44.92 19.59 -33.62
N PHE A 607 -44.34 18.42 -33.34
CA PHE A 607 -45.08 17.21 -32.91
C PHE A 607 -46.34 16.94 -33.74
N ALA A 608 -46.32 17.33 -35.02
CA ALA A 608 -47.43 17.22 -35.95
C ALA A 608 -47.00 16.38 -37.15
N PRO A 609 -46.66 15.09 -36.95
CA PRO A 609 -46.05 14.24 -38.00
C PRO A 609 -46.98 13.98 -39.19
N LEU A 610 -48.27 14.31 -39.06
CA LEU A 610 -49.28 14.15 -40.11
C LEU A 610 -49.55 15.44 -40.89
N ALA A 611 -49.16 16.62 -40.36
CA ALA A 611 -49.33 17.88 -41.07
C ALA A 611 -48.28 17.98 -42.19
N ASP A 612 -48.72 18.19 -43.43
CA ASP A 612 -47.85 18.25 -44.62
C ASP A 612 -46.98 16.99 -44.83
N LEU A 613 -47.47 15.81 -44.43
CA LEU A 613 -46.74 14.55 -44.62
C LEU A 613 -46.66 14.16 -46.10
N LEU A 614 -47.75 14.32 -46.85
CA LEU A 614 -47.85 13.89 -48.24
C LEU A 614 -46.80 14.55 -49.16
N PRO A 615 -46.58 15.87 -49.12
CA PRO A 615 -45.60 16.55 -49.97
C PRO A 615 -44.15 16.22 -49.62
N GLN A 616 -43.87 15.97 -48.34
CA GLN A 616 -42.55 15.59 -47.85
C GLN A 616 -42.23 14.14 -48.23
N ALA A 617 -43.18 13.23 -47.99
CA ALA A 617 -43.06 11.83 -48.39
C ALA A 617 -42.94 11.68 -49.91
N ALA A 618 -43.73 12.44 -50.68
CA ALA A 618 -43.64 12.46 -52.14
C ALA A 618 -42.24 12.94 -52.59
N ALA A 619 -41.73 14.04 -52.04
CA ALA A 619 -40.39 14.55 -52.35
C ALA A 619 -39.28 13.54 -52.02
N ILE A 620 -39.36 12.87 -50.86
CA ILE A 620 -38.37 11.86 -50.45
C ILE A 620 -38.43 10.65 -51.39
N LEU A 621 -39.62 10.14 -51.70
CA LEU A 621 -39.80 8.98 -52.58
C LEU A 621 -39.37 9.27 -54.02
N ALA A 622 -39.74 10.43 -54.56
CA ALA A 622 -39.27 10.88 -55.87
C ALA A 622 -37.75 11.08 -55.85
N GLY A 623 -37.21 11.66 -54.79
CA GLY A 623 -35.78 11.84 -54.59
C GLY A 623 -34.98 10.53 -54.60
N LEU A 624 -35.46 9.52 -53.86
CA LEU A 624 -34.88 8.17 -53.82
C LEU A 624 -34.87 7.51 -55.20
N LEU A 625 -35.96 7.66 -55.97
CA LEU A 625 -36.07 7.12 -57.33
C LEU A 625 -35.10 7.80 -58.29
N LEU A 626 -34.98 9.12 -58.22
CA LEU A 626 -34.12 9.90 -59.12
C LEU A 626 -32.63 9.80 -58.77
N ALA A 627 -32.28 9.60 -57.49
CA ALA A 627 -30.90 9.49 -57.02
C ALA A 627 -30.39 8.04 -56.93
N ARG A 628 -31.21 7.03 -57.27
CA ARG A 628 -30.92 5.60 -57.12
C ARG A 628 -29.53 5.18 -57.61
N GLU A 629 -29.13 5.63 -58.81
CA GLU A 629 -27.82 5.26 -59.38
C GLU A 629 -26.65 5.71 -58.50
N ARG A 630 -26.71 6.92 -57.93
CA ARG A 630 -25.68 7.42 -57.01
C ARG A 630 -25.75 6.76 -55.64
N LEU A 631 -26.95 6.52 -55.12
CA LEU A 631 -27.13 5.83 -53.84
C LEU A 631 -26.57 4.39 -53.89
N ASN A 632 -26.73 3.70 -55.01
CA ASN A 632 -26.13 2.39 -55.23
C ASN A 632 -24.60 2.46 -55.19
N VAL A 633 -23.98 3.44 -55.86
CA VAL A 633 -22.53 3.64 -55.83
C VAL A 633 -22.02 3.91 -54.41
N VAL A 634 -22.69 4.78 -53.66
CA VAL A 634 -22.33 5.09 -52.26
C VAL A 634 -22.48 3.87 -51.36
N ALA A 635 -23.59 3.13 -51.48
CA ALA A 635 -23.82 1.93 -50.69
C ALA A 635 -22.76 0.85 -50.95
N THR A 636 -22.39 0.63 -52.22
CA THR A 636 -21.29 -0.29 -52.56
C THR A 636 -19.95 0.18 -52.01
N GLY A 637 -19.67 1.49 -52.02
CA GLY A 637 -18.44 2.07 -51.46
C GLY A 637 -18.34 1.93 -49.94
N MET A 638 -19.43 2.17 -49.21
CA MET A 638 -19.46 1.98 -47.75
C MET A 638 -19.28 0.51 -47.36
N THR A 639 -19.88 -0.41 -48.12
CA THR A 639 -19.72 -1.87 -47.89
C THR A 639 -18.27 -2.28 -48.06
N ALA A 640 -17.60 -1.78 -49.10
CA ALA A 640 -16.17 -2.02 -49.31
C ALA A 640 -15.30 -1.42 -48.20
N ALA A 641 -15.62 -0.20 -47.72
CA ALA A 641 -14.90 0.46 -46.64
C ALA A 641 -15.05 -0.28 -45.29
N MET A 642 -16.26 -0.75 -44.96
CA MET A 642 -16.50 -1.54 -43.76
C MET A 642 -15.82 -2.92 -43.82
N ALA A 643 -15.80 -3.56 -44.99
CA ALA A 643 -15.07 -4.80 -45.20
C ALA A 643 -13.55 -4.62 -45.10
N GLN A 644 -13.01 -3.45 -45.46
CA GLN A 644 -11.59 -3.12 -45.25
C GLN A 644 -11.28 -2.78 -43.78
N ALA A 645 -12.16 -2.05 -43.09
CA ALA A 645 -12.00 -1.73 -41.66
C ALA A 645 -12.00 -2.99 -40.78
N GLY A 646 -12.82 -4.00 -41.10
CA GLY A 646 -12.83 -5.29 -40.40
C GLY A 646 -11.57 -6.14 -40.61
N LYS A 647 -10.78 -5.87 -41.65
CA LYS A 647 -9.50 -6.57 -41.92
C LYS A 647 -8.28 -5.90 -41.27
N ALA A 648 -8.44 -4.70 -40.70
CA ALA A 648 -7.36 -3.91 -40.10
C ALA A 648 -7.22 -4.08 -38.57
N ALA A 649 -8.01 -4.96 -37.95
CA ALA A 649 -7.81 -5.31 -36.55
C ALA A 649 -6.60 -6.28 -36.41
N PRO A 650 -5.55 -5.94 -35.64
CA PRO A 650 -4.37 -6.77 -35.51
C PRO A 650 -4.69 -8.06 -34.73
N ALA A 651 -4.34 -9.19 -35.34
CA ALA A 651 -4.41 -10.52 -34.75
C ALA A 651 -3.21 -10.77 -33.82
N ASP A 652 -3.12 -10.05 -32.72
CA ASP A 652 -2.15 -10.34 -31.64
C ASP A 652 -2.92 -10.66 -30.36
N GLY A 653 -3.41 -11.90 -30.30
CA GLY A 653 -3.96 -12.52 -29.10
C GLY A 653 -3.34 -13.90 -28.93
N ALA A 654 -2.27 -13.96 -28.14
CA ALA A 654 -1.68 -15.21 -27.67
C ALA A 654 -2.72 -16.03 -26.87
N PRO A 655 -2.70 -17.37 -26.95
CA PRO A 655 -3.73 -18.20 -26.33
C PRO A 655 -3.62 -18.15 -24.80
N ALA A 656 -4.70 -17.73 -24.15
CA ALA A 656 -4.85 -17.83 -22.70
C ALA A 656 -4.94 -19.31 -22.30
N THR A 657 -3.98 -19.75 -21.48
CA THR A 657 -3.99 -21.03 -20.78
C THR A 657 -5.20 -21.08 -19.85
N VAL A 658 -6.10 -22.02 -20.09
CA VAL A 658 -7.27 -22.30 -19.25
C VAL A 658 -6.79 -23.02 -17.98
N ALA A 659 -7.05 -22.43 -16.82
CA ALA A 659 -6.90 -23.08 -15.54
C ALA A 659 -8.12 -23.96 -15.27
N ASP A 660 -7.89 -25.25 -15.06
CA ASP A 660 -8.88 -26.24 -14.64
C ASP A 660 -9.44 -25.89 -13.25
N GLY A 661 -10.77 -25.83 -13.12
CA GLY A 661 -11.46 -25.93 -11.84
C GLY A 661 -12.51 -24.86 -11.54
N ALA A 662 -13.65 -24.89 -12.22
CA ALA A 662 -14.90 -24.30 -11.71
C ALA A 662 -16.11 -25.13 -12.19
N PRO A 663 -17.10 -25.41 -11.32
CA PRO A 663 -18.17 -26.36 -11.61
C PRO A 663 -19.22 -25.78 -12.58
N ALA A 664 -19.70 -26.64 -13.47
CA ALA A 664 -20.65 -26.36 -14.52
C ALA A 664 -21.97 -25.77 -14.00
N ALA A 665 -22.31 -24.57 -14.47
CA ALA A 665 -23.66 -24.01 -14.35
C ALA A 665 -24.57 -24.56 -15.45
N ALA A 666 -25.78 -24.96 -15.05
CA ALA A 666 -26.81 -25.58 -15.88
C ALA A 666 -27.28 -24.66 -17.04
N PRO A 667 -27.74 -25.24 -18.17
CA PRO A 667 -28.18 -24.47 -19.32
C PRO A 667 -29.54 -23.82 -19.03
N ALA A 668 -29.65 -22.52 -19.28
CA ALA A 668 -30.90 -21.81 -19.32
C ALA A 668 -31.53 -21.94 -20.72
N ASP A 669 -32.64 -22.68 -20.80
CA ASP A 669 -33.65 -22.56 -21.86
C ASP A 669 -34.10 -21.08 -21.95
N GLY A 670 -34.23 -20.42 -23.09
CA GLY A 670 -34.82 -20.87 -24.35
C GLY A 670 -36.02 -19.95 -24.65
N GLY A 671 -35.78 -18.77 -25.25
CA GLY A 671 -36.83 -17.80 -25.55
C GLY A 671 -36.41 -16.55 -26.32
N GLY A 672 -35.34 -16.61 -27.12
CA GLY A 672 -34.92 -15.50 -27.98
C GLY A 672 -35.65 -15.55 -29.32
N ALA A 673 -36.53 -14.57 -29.59
CA ALA A 673 -37.11 -14.39 -30.92
C ALA A 673 -36.01 -14.32 -31.99
N PRO A 674 -36.19 -14.91 -33.19
CA PRO A 674 -35.17 -14.92 -34.22
C PRO A 674 -34.80 -13.48 -34.56
N ALA A 675 -33.51 -13.16 -34.43
CA ALA A 675 -32.96 -11.86 -34.78
C ALA A 675 -33.40 -11.51 -36.21
N LYS A 676 -34.10 -10.38 -36.35
CA LYS A 676 -34.53 -9.86 -37.65
C LYS A 676 -33.27 -9.74 -38.53
N PRO A 677 -33.27 -10.31 -39.75
CA PRO A 677 -32.06 -10.29 -40.59
C PRO A 677 -31.63 -8.84 -40.79
N ALA A 678 -30.32 -8.60 -40.61
CA ALA A 678 -29.73 -7.28 -40.79
C ALA A 678 -30.06 -6.76 -42.20
N ILE A 679 -30.46 -5.49 -42.30
CA ILE A 679 -30.69 -4.86 -43.60
C ILE A 679 -29.34 -4.68 -44.26
N THR A 680 -29.01 -5.58 -45.18
CA THR A 680 -27.78 -5.46 -45.96
C THR A 680 -27.98 -4.45 -47.11
N PRO A 681 -26.91 -3.84 -47.61
CA PRO A 681 -26.95 -2.96 -48.78
C PRO A 681 -27.66 -3.59 -49.99
N GLU A 682 -27.51 -4.90 -50.21
CA GLU A 682 -28.19 -5.64 -51.28
C GLU A 682 -29.71 -5.64 -51.09
N VAL A 683 -30.18 -5.81 -49.85
CA VAL A 683 -31.61 -5.74 -49.50
C VAL A 683 -32.16 -4.33 -49.72
N ALA A 684 -31.37 -3.28 -49.42
CA ALA A 684 -31.77 -1.89 -49.66
C ALA A 684 -31.87 -1.57 -51.16
N VAL A 685 -30.92 -2.04 -51.98
CA VAL A 685 -30.93 -1.89 -53.44
C VAL A 685 -32.13 -2.61 -54.06
N ALA A 686 -32.43 -3.83 -53.61
CA ALA A 686 -33.58 -4.60 -54.09
C ALA A 686 -34.91 -3.91 -53.75
N LYS A 687 -35.04 -3.32 -52.55
CA LYS A 687 -36.22 -2.54 -52.15
C LYS A 687 -36.39 -1.26 -52.96
N LEU A 688 -35.30 -0.59 -53.32
CA LEU A 688 -35.33 0.59 -54.20
C LEU A 688 -35.76 0.23 -55.63
N ALA A 689 -35.32 -0.93 -56.15
CA ALA A 689 -35.75 -1.42 -57.45
C ALA A 689 -37.27 -1.70 -57.50
N ALA A 690 -37.85 -2.17 -56.39
CA ALA A 690 -39.28 -2.43 -56.29
C ALA A 690 -40.16 -1.16 -56.40
N LEU A 691 -39.59 0.03 -56.25
CA LEU A 691 -40.31 1.31 -56.42
C LEU A 691 -40.37 1.79 -57.87
N GLU A 692 -39.65 1.16 -58.80
CA GLU A 692 -39.57 1.59 -60.20
C GLU A 692 -40.93 1.62 -60.93
N PRO A 693 -41.84 0.64 -60.75
CA PRO A 693 -43.20 0.72 -61.30
C PRO A 693 -44.01 1.90 -60.75
N LEU A 694 -43.63 2.42 -59.59
CA LEU A 694 -44.29 3.54 -58.92
C LEU A 694 -43.70 4.91 -59.31
N ALA A 695 -42.67 4.96 -60.17
CA ALA A 695 -42.03 6.22 -60.52
C ALA A 695 -42.98 7.23 -61.17
N VAL A 696 -43.82 6.77 -62.10
CA VAL A 696 -44.83 7.60 -62.76
C VAL A 696 -45.91 8.11 -61.79
N PRO A 697 -46.60 7.27 -60.98
CA PRO A 697 -47.60 7.77 -60.05
C PRO A 697 -47.03 8.66 -58.94
N ILE A 698 -45.82 8.35 -58.44
CA ILE A 698 -45.12 9.23 -57.49
C ILE A 698 -44.78 10.57 -58.16
N GLY A 699 -44.30 10.55 -59.40
CA GLY A 699 -44.00 11.75 -60.16
C GLY A 699 -45.23 12.65 -60.38
N LEU A 700 -46.37 12.06 -60.71
CA LEU A 700 -47.64 12.79 -60.83
C LEU A 700 -48.11 13.36 -59.48
N ALA A 701 -47.96 12.62 -58.39
CA ALA A 701 -48.28 13.10 -57.05
C ALA A 701 -47.39 14.30 -56.66
N CYS A 702 -46.08 14.23 -56.93
CA CYS A 702 -45.15 15.34 -56.74
C CYS A 702 -45.53 16.58 -57.57
N LEU A 703 -45.95 16.40 -58.83
CA LEU A 703 -46.43 17.51 -59.66
C LEU A 703 -47.69 18.15 -59.08
N ALA A 704 -48.70 17.35 -58.74
CA ALA A 704 -49.96 17.83 -58.18
C ALA A 704 -49.73 18.57 -56.86
N LEU A 705 -48.93 17.98 -55.96
CA LEU A 705 -48.59 18.59 -54.68
C LEU A 705 -47.75 19.85 -54.87
N GLY A 706 -46.76 19.86 -55.76
CA GLY A 706 -45.96 21.05 -56.06
C GLY A 706 -46.78 22.23 -56.57
N VAL A 707 -47.74 21.99 -57.48
CA VAL A 707 -48.69 23.01 -57.93
C VAL A 707 -49.60 23.48 -56.79
N LEU A 708 -50.15 22.53 -56.04
CA LEU A 708 -51.03 22.83 -54.91
C LEU A 708 -50.32 23.66 -53.84
N HIS A 709 -49.04 23.40 -53.59
CA HIS A 709 -48.21 24.23 -52.72
C HIS A 709 -48.15 25.63 -53.28
N LEU A 710 -47.65 25.84 -54.50
CA LEU A 710 -47.52 27.19 -55.07
C LEU A 710 -48.82 28.01 -55.04
N VAL A 711 -49.97 27.38 -55.29
CA VAL A 711 -51.28 28.06 -55.34
C VAL A 711 -51.78 28.44 -53.94
N LEU A 712 -51.56 27.60 -52.93
CA LEU A 712 -52.11 27.82 -51.58
C LEU A 712 -51.28 28.75 -50.69
N GLY A 713 -50.15 29.27 -51.19
CA GLY A 713 -49.39 30.31 -50.49
C GLY A 713 -48.87 29.94 -49.09
N GLY A 714 -48.68 28.64 -48.80
CA GLY A 714 -48.20 28.16 -47.50
C GLY A 714 -49.31 27.84 -46.50
N LEU A 715 -50.57 27.81 -46.91
CA LEU A 715 -51.63 27.22 -46.10
C LEU A 715 -51.36 25.71 -45.91
N PRO A 716 -51.44 25.19 -44.67
CA PRO A 716 -51.21 23.77 -44.41
C PRO A 716 -52.24 22.93 -45.15
N LEU A 717 -51.77 21.86 -45.79
CA LEU A 717 -52.63 20.83 -46.35
C LEU A 717 -52.97 19.86 -45.21
N ILE A 718 -54.08 20.15 -44.51
CA ILE A 718 -54.64 19.27 -43.48
C ILE A 718 -55.15 17.98 -44.13
#